data_AF-A0A2V8BC63-F1
#
_entry.id   AF-A0A2V8BC63-F1
#
_cell.length_a   1.000
_cell.length_b   1.000
_cell.length_c   1.000
_cell.angle_alpha   90.00
_cell.angle_beta   90.00
_cell.angle_gamma   90.00
#
_symmetry.space_group_name_H-M   'P 1'
#
loop_
_entity.id
_entity.type
_entity.pdbx_description
1 polymer ?
#
loop_
_entity_poly.entity_id
_entity_poly.type
_entity_poly.pdbx_seq_one_letter_code
_entity_poly.pdbx_strand_id
1 'polypeptide(L)'
;MDFPFVWMVVSSLKPFEEIFAGHHFLPEHWTLRNFSAFFHQTNAARALLNSTYIATAQTALSLFLCALGGYAFAKFRFFGRDVLFAFVIATLAVPFAVIVVPLFVMMRNDFHWVDTPWPLIVPWAANAFGIFFMRQYMLSIPDELIDAGRVDGASEIRIFLRIILPVARPALISLGIIVFIASWNNFLWPLVVLPSPSQWTLPLVLRSLQGAPGRTPYDVLMAAAGLEVVRIAEFSWARLEPSQGRFELDWLDDAIGVLADRGLEVILGTPTAAPPIWLVECHPEILPIHPGGRRHGFGHRRHYCPNQPAFHAAADAIVRALGERYGSDARIVAWQIDNELGGRCVCERCVACFQGWLRERYGSIANLNESWGTIFWSQTYEDWSQIEAPDVTPASQPDGFRPLAPNPSLALDYRRFMSDSYVAFLRRQVGALRSLARPEQEITHNLMGFKFPEIDYHALAAEIDVVSWDNYPVLDPTARWSSPALAADAMRGLKRAPVWVLEQQVGAIGWEMVRTPRRGQLRLLTYQAIAHGAELVGYFRWRTARFGTEQHWYGILDPHGEPGGRYEVVKELAAELRDARDVLAGATVAGDAAIVHDYDSRFALQAQPTNPSLGYEETIQRHYEGLARLGLGIDVVSPTADLSRYRLVVAPNLYVVDEGVAERLRLFVEHGGTLVLAPRAGVKDRCNIVPERPPPVWLDELAGVEVVDFASSLTGATARFTGVDGRPDGVFEGWWEQIEPRGAVATAVYEDGDFAETPAIAAHAVGAGRAVYVAGAGDVPTLVALYRSLAAEAGLEPFDLPEGVEHVPLRRGDGVRLSVLLNHADCERSVELPGAEAVTLPRFGVAVLERVPSTVEAQ
;
A
#
# COMPACT_ATOMS: atom_id res chain seq x y z
N MET A 1 31.29 -34.94 1.58
CA MET A 1 30.48 -34.56 2.77
C MET A 1 31.17 -33.47 3.59
N ASP A 2 32.43 -33.13 3.29
CA ASP A 2 33.28 -32.29 4.14
C ASP A 2 33.25 -30.80 3.77
N PHE A 3 32.77 -30.46 2.57
CA PHE A 3 32.69 -29.07 2.10
C PHE A 3 31.94 -28.14 3.08
N PRO A 4 30.77 -28.51 3.65
CA PRO A 4 30.09 -27.67 4.65
C PRO A 4 30.92 -27.44 5.92
N PHE A 5 31.70 -28.43 6.36
CA PHE A 5 32.55 -28.30 7.54
C PHE A 5 33.76 -27.40 7.26
N VAL A 6 34.41 -27.57 6.11
CA VAL A 6 35.51 -26.70 5.70
C VAL A 6 35.00 -25.27 5.50
N TRP A 7 33.84 -25.11 4.88
CA TRP A 7 33.19 -23.82 4.71
C TRP A 7 32.85 -23.15 6.05
N MET A 8 32.32 -23.89 7.02
CA MET A 8 32.03 -23.38 8.36
C MET A 8 33.29 -22.87 9.05
N VAL A 9 34.38 -23.66 9.03
CA VAL A 9 35.65 -23.27 9.64
C VAL A 9 36.22 -22.04 8.96
N VAL A 10 36.27 -22.03 7.63
CA VAL A 10 36.80 -20.91 6.85
C VAL A 10 35.96 -19.65 7.02
N SER A 11 34.62 -19.75 7.02
CA SER A 11 33.71 -18.61 7.20
C SER A 11 33.79 -18.01 8.61
N SER A 12 34.08 -18.82 9.63
CA SER A 12 34.26 -18.32 11.00
C SER A 12 35.45 -17.34 11.14
N LEU A 13 36.37 -17.37 10.18
CA LEU A 13 37.59 -16.55 10.13
C LEU A 13 37.49 -15.36 9.15
N LYS A 14 36.30 -15.11 8.57
CA LYS A 14 36.02 -14.00 7.65
C LYS A 14 35.29 -12.84 8.34
N PRO A 15 35.50 -11.58 7.92
CA PRO A 15 34.59 -10.48 8.21
C PRO A 15 33.20 -10.77 7.64
N PHE A 16 32.14 -10.24 8.27
CA PHE A 16 30.75 -10.49 7.87
C PHE A 16 30.48 -10.16 6.39
N GLU A 17 31.09 -9.09 5.90
CA GLU A 17 30.99 -8.60 4.51
C GLU A 17 31.51 -9.63 3.50
N GLU A 18 32.53 -10.41 3.84
CA GLU A 18 33.14 -11.43 2.96
C GLU A 18 32.39 -12.78 2.97
N ILE A 19 31.51 -13.03 3.94
CA ILE A 19 30.79 -14.31 4.06
C ILE A 19 29.75 -14.46 2.94
N PHE A 20 29.13 -13.36 2.50
CA PHE A 20 28.04 -13.35 1.52
C PHE A 20 28.42 -12.74 0.17
N ALA A 21 29.61 -12.15 0.03
CA ALA A 21 30.10 -11.53 -1.20
C ALA A 21 30.46 -12.53 -2.32
N GLY A 22 30.42 -13.86 -2.09
CA GLY A 22 30.35 -14.88 -3.16
C GLY A 22 31.60 -15.09 -4.04
N HIS A 23 32.70 -14.35 -3.85
CA HIS A 23 33.81 -14.37 -4.82
C HIS A 23 35.01 -15.25 -4.44
N HIS A 24 35.27 -15.53 -3.15
CA HIS A 24 36.47 -16.26 -2.72
C HIS A 24 36.22 -17.30 -1.61
N PHE A 25 36.78 -18.51 -1.78
CA PHE A 25 36.67 -19.59 -0.80
C PHE A 25 37.45 -19.26 0.49
N LEU A 26 38.71 -18.84 0.36
CA LEU A 26 39.55 -18.41 1.49
C LEU A 26 39.24 -16.96 1.88
N PRO A 27 39.47 -16.55 3.15
CA PRO A 27 39.35 -15.16 3.60
C PRO A 27 40.38 -14.29 2.89
N GLU A 28 39.97 -13.11 2.42
CA GLU A 28 40.91 -12.09 1.99
C GLU A 28 41.53 -11.41 3.22
N HIS A 29 40.70 -11.15 4.23
CA HIS A 29 41.13 -10.68 5.54
C HIS A 29 40.86 -11.70 6.64
N TRP A 30 41.92 -12.32 7.16
CA TRP A 30 41.79 -13.24 8.29
C TRP A 30 41.47 -12.46 9.57
N THR A 31 40.40 -12.87 10.28
CA THR A 31 40.01 -12.22 11.53
C THR A 31 39.58 -13.22 12.60
N LEU A 32 39.95 -12.93 13.85
CA LEU A 32 39.45 -13.62 15.04
C LEU A 32 38.35 -12.81 15.76
N ARG A 33 37.93 -11.68 15.18
CA ARG A 33 36.94 -10.78 15.77
C ARG A 33 35.61 -11.47 16.02
N ASN A 34 35.21 -12.44 15.20
CA ASN A 34 33.98 -13.21 15.40
C ASN A 34 34.02 -14.04 16.70
N PHE A 35 35.15 -14.66 17.01
CA PHE A 35 35.34 -15.40 18.27
C PHE A 35 35.41 -14.44 19.46
N SER A 36 36.15 -13.34 19.32
CA SER A 36 36.21 -12.29 20.35
C SER A 36 34.82 -11.72 20.65
N ALA A 37 34.04 -11.39 19.62
CA ALA A 37 32.67 -10.89 19.75
C ALA A 37 31.77 -11.95 20.41
N PHE A 38 31.86 -13.22 20.01
CA PHE A 38 31.11 -14.30 20.65
C PHE A 38 31.37 -14.40 22.15
N PHE A 39 32.64 -14.39 22.57
CA PHE A 39 32.99 -14.52 23.99
C PHE A 39 32.77 -13.25 24.83
N HIS A 40 32.83 -12.06 24.22
CA HIS A 40 32.64 -10.79 24.94
C HIS A 40 31.19 -10.29 24.95
N GLN A 41 30.40 -10.57 23.91
CA GLN A 41 29.02 -10.12 23.79
C GLN A 41 28.00 -11.14 24.32
N THR A 42 28.44 -12.37 24.65
CA THR A 42 27.59 -13.40 25.24
C THR A 42 28.24 -14.05 26.47
N ASN A 43 27.47 -14.83 27.22
CA ASN A 43 27.99 -15.66 28.32
C ASN A 43 28.68 -16.96 27.84
N ALA A 44 29.20 -17.00 26.61
CA ALA A 44 29.73 -18.22 25.98
C ALA A 44 30.82 -18.94 26.81
N ALA A 45 31.75 -18.21 27.43
CA ALA A 45 32.79 -18.81 28.25
C ALA A 45 32.19 -19.57 29.45
N ARG A 46 31.21 -18.95 30.13
CA ARG A 46 30.51 -19.56 31.25
C ARG A 46 29.63 -20.73 30.80
N ALA A 47 28.95 -20.60 29.66
CA ALA A 47 28.11 -21.66 29.11
C ALA A 47 28.92 -22.89 28.66
N LEU A 48 30.12 -22.68 28.11
CA LEU A 48 31.07 -23.75 27.80
C LEU A 48 31.52 -24.48 29.06
N LEU A 49 31.84 -23.73 30.14
CA LEU A 49 32.16 -24.31 31.45
C LEU A 49 30.98 -25.09 32.03
N ASN A 50 29.77 -24.53 32.00
CA ASN A 50 28.55 -25.18 32.48
C ASN A 50 28.31 -26.49 31.71
N SER A 51 28.32 -26.45 30.37
CA SER A 51 28.16 -27.65 29.52
C SER A 51 29.20 -28.72 29.82
N THR A 52 30.46 -28.33 29.97
CA THR A 52 31.55 -29.27 30.27
C THR A 52 31.37 -29.88 31.66
N TYR A 53 31.11 -29.05 32.67
CA TYR A 53 30.87 -29.49 34.04
C TYR A 53 29.68 -30.45 34.13
N ILE A 54 28.53 -30.07 33.56
CA ILE A 54 27.30 -30.88 33.59
C ILE A 54 27.52 -32.21 32.85
N ALA A 55 28.06 -32.19 31.63
CA ALA A 55 28.25 -33.39 30.83
C ALA A 55 29.25 -34.35 31.46
N THR A 56 30.36 -33.85 32.00
CA THR A 56 31.35 -34.68 32.71
C THR A 56 30.79 -35.22 34.02
N ALA A 57 30.13 -34.40 34.84
CA ALA A 57 29.58 -34.83 36.13
C ALA A 57 28.48 -35.88 35.95
N GLN A 58 27.55 -35.65 35.02
CA GLN A 58 26.49 -36.60 34.68
C GLN A 58 27.09 -37.90 34.17
N THR A 59 28.04 -37.83 33.23
CA THR A 59 28.67 -39.03 32.66
C THR A 59 29.40 -39.85 33.72
N ALA A 60 30.20 -39.21 34.57
CA ALA A 60 30.92 -39.90 35.64
C ALA A 60 29.96 -40.60 36.61
N LEU A 61 28.90 -39.90 37.03
CA LEU A 61 27.89 -40.44 37.92
C LEU A 61 27.11 -41.59 37.25
N SER A 62 26.75 -41.44 35.98
CA SER A 62 26.07 -42.48 35.20
C SER A 62 26.92 -43.72 35.01
N LEU A 63 28.19 -43.58 34.64
CA LEU A 63 29.09 -44.73 34.49
C LEU A 63 29.19 -45.52 35.78
N PHE A 64 29.32 -44.82 36.92
CA PHE A 64 29.39 -45.47 38.22
C PHE A 64 28.08 -46.21 38.56
N LEU A 65 26.93 -45.53 38.51
CA LEU A 65 25.65 -46.11 38.91
C LEU A 65 25.15 -47.19 37.95
N CYS A 66 25.29 -46.98 36.64
CA CYS A 66 24.90 -47.96 35.63
C CYS A 66 25.80 -49.20 35.65
N ALA A 67 27.11 -49.05 35.90
CA ALA A 67 27.99 -50.20 36.08
C ALA A 67 27.64 -51.00 37.34
N LEU A 68 27.32 -50.33 38.44
CA LEU A 68 26.95 -50.97 39.69
C LEU A 68 25.61 -51.73 39.55
N GLY A 69 24.60 -51.08 38.94
CA GLY A 69 23.33 -51.72 38.62
C GLY A 69 23.49 -52.88 37.63
N GLY A 70 24.27 -52.69 36.57
CA GLY A 70 24.58 -53.72 35.58
C GLY A 70 25.28 -54.93 36.21
N TYR A 71 26.22 -54.70 37.13
CA TYR A 71 26.95 -55.75 37.83
C TYR A 71 26.03 -56.54 38.75
N ALA A 72 25.20 -55.85 39.53
CA ALA A 72 24.22 -56.48 40.41
C ALA A 72 23.24 -57.38 39.62
N PHE A 73 22.67 -56.87 38.53
CA PHE A 73 21.72 -57.65 37.70
C PHE A 73 22.36 -58.73 36.84
N ALA A 74 23.67 -58.64 36.55
CA ALA A 74 24.38 -59.66 35.78
C ALA A 74 24.92 -60.79 36.67
N LYS A 75 25.46 -60.47 37.86
CA LYS A 75 26.30 -61.40 38.64
C LYS A 75 25.69 -61.85 39.96
N PHE A 76 24.76 -61.10 40.54
CA PHE A 76 24.12 -61.50 41.79
C PHE A 76 22.88 -62.35 41.53
N ARG A 77 22.63 -63.31 42.42
CA ARG A 77 21.40 -64.11 42.46
C ARG A 77 20.63 -63.72 43.72
N PHE A 78 19.52 -63.03 43.56
CA PHE A 78 18.62 -62.65 44.66
C PHE A 78 17.16 -62.78 44.24
N PHE A 79 16.28 -62.94 45.23
CA PHE A 79 14.85 -63.12 44.99
C PHE A 79 14.25 -61.89 44.31
N GLY A 80 13.51 -62.10 43.21
CA GLY A 80 12.88 -61.01 42.45
C GLY A 80 13.77 -60.26 41.45
N ARG A 81 15.04 -60.67 41.26
CA ARG A 81 16.00 -60.02 40.35
C ARG A 81 15.43 -59.74 38.94
N ASP A 82 14.88 -60.76 38.30
CA ASP A 82 14.44 -60.65 36.90
C ASP A 82 13.17 -59.79 36.75
N VAL A 83 12.32 -59.75 37.78
CA VAL A 83 11.14 -58.86 37.85
C VAL A 83 11.58 -57.39 38.02
N LEU A 84 12.53 -57.13 38.92
CA LEU A 84 13.10 -55.79 39.11
C LEU A 84 13.81 -55.31 37.85
N PHE A 85 14.53 -56.20 37.16
CA PHE A 85 15.16 -55.86 35.88
C PHE A 85 14.12 -55.56 34.80
N ALA A 86 13.05 -56.36 34.70
CA ALA A 86 11.95 -56.09 33.77
C ALA A 86 11.30 -54.72 34.03
N PHE A 87 11.15 -54.31 35.30
CA PHE A 87 10.67 -52.98 35.65
C PHE A 87 11.61 -51.86 35.20
N VAL A 88 12.94 -52.03 35.38
CA VAL A 88 13.94 -51.09 34.87
C VAL A 88 13.80 -50.93 33.35
N ILE A 89 13.65 -52.03 32.59
CA ILE A 89 13.45 -51.96 31.14
C ILE A 89 12.12 -51.32 30.76
N ALA A 90 11.05 -51.56 31.51
CA ALA A 90 9.74 -50.94 31.25
C ALA A 90 9.80 -49.41 31.32
N THR A 91 10.70 -48.81 32.11
CA THR A 91 10.87 -47.35 32.14
C THR A 91 11.36 -46.76 30.81
N LEU A 92 12.02 -47.55 29.95
CA LEU A 92 12.42 -47.10 28.61
C LEU A 92 11.24 -46.88 27.67
N ALA A 93 10.07 -47.46 27.97
CA ALA A 93 8.86 -47.28 27.17
C ALA A 93 8.18 -45.92 27.42
N VAL A 94 8.55 -45.22 28.50
CA VAL A 94 7.95 -43.93 28.85
C VAL A 94 8.68 -42.81 28.11
N PRO A 95 8.02 -42.09 27.17
CA PRO A 95 8.66 -41.00 26.44
C PRO A 95 8.90 -39.79 27.35
N PHE A 96 10.04 -39.12 27.16
CA PHE A 96 10.42 -37.94 27.95
C PHE A 96 9.33 -36.85 27.97
N ALA A 97 8.62 -36.66 26.85
CA ALA A 97 7.53 -35.68 26.73
C ALA A 97 6.40 -35.88 27.73
N VAL A 98 6.15 -37.10 28.21
CA VAL A 98 5.10 -37.38 29.21
C VAL A 98 5.56 -37.02 30.61
N ILE A 99 6.85 -37.18 30.91
CA ILE A 99 7.40 -36.94 32.25
C ILE A 99 7.93 -35.53 32.46
N VAL A 100 8.07 -34.72 31.40
CA VAL A 100 8.69 -33.39 31.49
C VAL A 100 7.97 -32.45 32.47
N VAL A 101 6.63 -32.44 32.46
CA VAL A 101 5.84 -31.58 33.36
C VAL A 101 5.93 -32.06 34.80
N PRO A 102 5.64 -33.34 35.13
CA PRO A 102 5.84 -33.85 36.49
C PRO A 102 7.27 -33.68 37.01
N LEU A 103 8.27 -33.93 36.16
CA LEU A 103 9.67 -33.77 36.53
C LEU A 103 10.01 -32.31 36.81
N PHE A 104 9.53 -31.35 36.00
CA PHE A 104 9.73 -29.92 36.25
C PHE A 104 9.09 -29.50 37.58
N VAL A 105 7.85 -29.93 37.84
CA VAL A 105 7.14 -29.66 39.10
C VAL A 105 7.94 -30.19 40.29
N MET A 106 8.46 -31.41 40.20
CA MET A 106 9.29 -32.03 41.24
C MET A 106 10.60 -31.26 41.46
N MET A 107 11.30 -30.88 40.38
CA MET A 107 12.53 -30.09 40.48
C MET A 107 12.28 -28.70 41.06
N ARG A 108 11.11 -28.10 40.81
CA ARG A 108 10.74 -26.77 41.28
C ARG A 108 10.25 -26.77 42.73
N ASN A 109 9.33 -27.68 43.06
CA ASN A 109 8.55 -27.65 44.29
C ASN A 109 9.14 -28.53 45.39
N ASP A 110 9.68 -29.70 45.05
CA ASP A 110 10.17 -30.65 46.05
C ASP A 110 11.67 -30.48 46.32
N PHE A 111 12.47 -30.32 45.26
CA PHE A 111 13.93 -30.22 45.36
C PHE A 111 14.48 -28.80 45.29
N HIS A 112 13.71 -27.84 44.77
CA HIS A 112 14.13 -26.46 44.54
C HIS A 112 15.45 -26.34 43.73
N TRP A 113 15.63 -27.21 42.74
CA TRP A 113 16.84 -27.28 41.90
C TRP A 113 16.73 -26.50 40.59
N VAL A 114 15.58 -25.90 40.29
CA VAL A 114 15.44 -25.02 39.10
C VAL A 114 16.47 -23.90 39.14
N ASP A 115 17.05 -23.59 37.98
CA ASP A 115 18.15 -22.65 37.79
C ASP A 115 19.48 -23.06 38.47
N THR A 116 19.69 -24.36 38.66
CA THR A 116 20.96 -24.96 39.14
C THR A 116 21.37 -26.13 38.23
N PRO A 117 22.60 -26.67 38.30
CA PRO A 117 23.02 -27.78 37.44
C PRO A 117 22.41 -29.15 37.83
N TRP A 118 21.87 -29.30 39.04
CA TRP A 118 21.39 -30.58 39.57
C TRP A 118 20.26 -31.28 38.80
N PRO A 119 19.24 -30.57 38.26
CA PRO A 119 18.19 -31.17 37.45
C PRO A 119 18.73 -31.85 36.18
N LEU A 120 19.91 -31.45 35.71
CA LEU A 120 20.52 -31.98 34.50
C LEU A 120 21.37 -33.23 34.81
N ILE A 121 21.99 -33.27 35.99
CA ILE A 121 22.94 -34.32 36.39
C ILE A 121 22.23 -35.52 37.02
N VAL A 122 21.37 -35.29 38.00
CA VAL A 122 20.90 -36.35 38.91
C VAL A 122 19.80 -37.24 38.32
N PRO A 123 18.71 -36.70 37.72
CA PRO A 123 17.58 -37.53 37.27
C PRO A 123 17.96 -38.59 36.23
N TRP A 124 19.01 -38.33 35.46
CA TRP A 124 19.47 -39.19 34.36
C TRP A 124 20.67 -40.06 34.75
N ALA A 125 21.16 -39.93 35.98
CA ALA A 125 22.35 -40.61 36.46
C ALA A 125 22.20 -42.13 36.37
N ALA A 126 21.11 -42.70 36.91
CA ALA A 126 20.85 -44.14 36.88
C ALA A 126 19.84 -44.54 35.79
N ASN A 127 20.12 -44.21 34.52
CA ASN A 127 19.18 -44.49 33.44
C ASN A 127 19.13 -45.99 33.05
N ALA A 128 17.93 -46.45 32.66
CA ALA A 128 17.67 -47.85 32.34
C ALA A 128 18.49 -48.37 31.15
N PHE A 129 18.76 -47.53 30.14
CA PHE A 129 19.58 -47.91 28.99
C PHE A 129 21.02 -48.23 29.43
N GLY A 130 21.63 -47.38 30.25
CA GLY A 130 22.97 -47.61 30.78
C GLY A 130 23.06 -48.85 31.66
N ILE A 131 22.07 -49.09 32.53
CA ILE A 131 22.01 -50.30 33.35
C ILE A 131 21.87 -51.55 32.47
N PHE A 132 20.98 -51.52 31.49
CA PHE A 132 20.81 -52.61 30.52
C PHE A 132 22.12 -52.87 29.74
N PHE A 133 22.72 -51.82 29.18
CA PHE A 133 23.94 -51.88 28.40
C PHE A 133 25.10 -52.50 29.20
N MET A 134 25.33 -52.00 30.42
CA MET A 134 26.37 -52.54 31.29
C MET A 134 26.09 -53.99 31.70
N ARG A 135 24.82 -54.35 31.97
CA ARG A 135 24.44 -55.73 32.26
C ARG A 135 24.74 -56.67 31.09
N GLN A 136 24.36 -56.30 29.87
CA GLN A 136 24.59 -57.14 28.68
C GLN A 136 26.08 -57.43 28.50
N TYR A 137 26.93 -56.43 28.71
CA TYR A 137 28.37 -56.63 28.66
C TYR A 137 28.86 -57.49 29.82
N MET A 138 28.44 -57.21 31.05
CA MET A 138 28.92 -57.91 32.24
C MET A 138 28.52 -59.39 32.26
N LEU A 139 27.43 -59.79 31.60
CA LEU A 139 27.10 -61.21 31.42
C LEU A 139 28.17 -61.99 30.64
N SER A 140 28.93 -61.33 29.76
CA SER A 140 30.02 -61.95 28.99
C SER A 140 31.31 -62.17 29.79
N ILE A 141 31.44 -61.53 30.95
CA ILE A 141 32.62 -61.69 31.82
C ILE A 141 32.53 -63.06 32.50
N PRO A 142 33.54 -63.94 32.44
CA PRO A 142 33.49 -65.25 33.09
C PRO A 142 33.34 -65.14 34.62
N ASP A 143 32.47 -65.97 35.23
CA ASP A 143 32.21 -65.96 36.68
C ASP A 143 33.44 -66.46 37.47
N GLU A 144 34.31 -67.25 36.84
CA GLU A 144 35.55 -67.79 37.41
C GLU A 144 36.49 -66.68 37.91
N LEU A 145 36.48 -65.50 37.27
CA LEU A 145 37.27 -64.33 37.70
C LEU A 145 36.77 -63.74 39.02
N ILE A 146 35.46 -63.80 39.27
CA ILE A 146 34.83 -63.32 40.50
C ILE A 146 35.09 -64.32 41.62
N ASP A 147 34.92 -65.61 41.35
CA ASP A 147 35.13 -66.67 42.33
C ASP A 147 36.61 -66.79 42.75
N ALA A 148 37.55 -66.61 41.82
CA ALA A 148 38.98 -66.50 42.15
C ALA A 148 39.25 -65.34 43.14
N GLY A 149 38.66 -64.16 42.91
CA GLY A 149 38.77 -63.03 43.83
C GLY A 149 38.19 -63.31 45.22
N ARG A 150 37.10 -64.08 45.31
CA ARG A 150 36.50 -64.51 46.59
C ARG A 150 37.40 -65.49 47.35
N VAL A 151 38.00 -66.44 46.63
CA VAL A 151 38.96 -67.41 47.21
C VAL A 151 40.19 -66.69 47.77
N ASP A 152 40.67 -65.64 47.08
CA ASP A 152 41.76 -64.76 47.54
C ASP A 152 41.34 -63.78 48.67
N GLY A 153 40.11 -63.89 49.19
CA GLY A 153 39.61 -63.08 50.31
C GLY A 153 39.22 -61.65 49.94
N ALA A 154 39.01 -61.32 48.67
CA ALA A 154 38.57 -59.99 48.26
C ALA A 154 37.07 -59.79 48.56
N SER A 155 36.73 -58.64 49.18
CA SER A 155 35.34 -58.20 49.33
C SER A 155 34.69 -57.87 47.98
N GLU A 156 33.36 -57.97 47.87
CA GLU A 156 32.61 -57.66 46.63
C GLU A 156 32.90 -56.27 46.03
N ILE A 157 33.04 -55.23 46.85
CA ILE A 157 33.41 -53.88 46.38
C ILE A 157 34.82 -53.89 45.76
N ARG A 158 35.75 -54.65 46.36
CA ARG A 158 37.12 -54.80 45.85
C ARG A 158 37.14 -55.58 44.53
N ILE A 159 36.32 -56.63 44.41
CA ILE A 159 36.14 -57.39 43.15
C ILE A 159 35.58 -56.48 42.07
N PHE A 160 34.53 -55.71 42.38
CA PHE A 160 33.94 -54.75 41.45
C PHE A 160 34.96 -53.73 40.95
N LEU A 161 35.70 -53.08 41.86
CA LEU A 161 36.64 -52.01 41.51
C LEU A 161 37.93 -52.51 40.85
N ARG A 162 38.46 -53.66 41.25
CA ARG A 162 39.78 -54.15 40.78
C ARG A 162 39.73 -55.22 39.68
N ILE A 163 38.60 -55.91 39.51
CA ILE A 163 38.45 -56.99 38.52
C ILE A 163 37.41 -56.59 37.48
N ILE A 164 36.18 -56.27 37.91
CA ILE A 164 35.07 -56.05 36.97
C ILE A 164 35.19 -54.73 36.20
N LEU A 165 35.42 -53.60 36.86
CA LEU A 165 35.55 -52.31 36.18
C LEU A 165 36.71 -52.28 35.15
N PRO A 166 37.91 -52.81 35.44
CA PRO A 166 38.99 -52.87 34.46
C PRO A 166 38.64 -53.73 33.23
N VAL A 167 37.99 -54.88 33.43
CA VAL A 167 37.54 -55.77 32.33
C VAL A 167 36.39 -55.14 31.54
N ALA A 168 35.53 -54.37 32.21
CA ALA A 168 34.41 -53.63 31.60
C ALA A 168 34.81 -52.29 30.96
N ARG A 169 36.11 -51.93 30.94
CA ARG A 169 36.60 -50.65 30.41
C ARG A 169 36.12 -50.35 28.97
N PRO A 170 36.12 -51.31 28.01
CA PRO A 170 35.60 -51.03 26.67
C PRO A 170 34.12 -50.61 26.69
N ALA A 171 33.29 -51.28 27.49
CA ALA A 171 31.87 -50.94 27.64
C ALA A 171 31.66 -49.60 28.33
N LEU A 172 32.45 -49.30 29.36
CA LEU A 172 32.40 -48.01 30.07
C LEU A 172 32.78 -46.84 29.15
N ILE A 173 33.77 -47.02 28.27
CA ILE A 173 34.14 -46.00 27.28
C ILE A 173 32.98 -45.78 26.30
N SER A 174 32.41 -46.85 25.74
CA SER A 174 31.28 -46.75 24.81
C SER A 174 30.07 -46.07 25.44
N LEU A 175 29.67 -46.50 26.63
CA LEU A 175 28.57 -45.88 27.37
C LEU A 175 28.90 -44.42 27.73
N GLY A 176 30.15 -44.15 28.09
CA GLY A 176 30.63 -42.82 28.46
C GLY A 176 30.51 -41.83 27.30
N ILE A 177 30.92 -42.24 26.10
CA ILE A 177 30.76 -41.43 24.89
C ILE A 177 29.29 -41.16 24.61
N ILE A 178 28.43 -42.19 24.67
CA ILE A 178 26.99 -42.06 24.42
C ILE A 178 26.34 -41.08 25.41
N VAL A 179 26.59 -41.26 26.71
CA VAL A 179 26.01 -40.40 27.76
C VAL A 179 26.57 -38.98 27.69
N PHE A 180 27.87 -38.82 27.43
CA PHE A 180 28.48 -37.50 27.31
C PHE A 180 27.92 -36.72 26.14
N ILE A 181 27.82 -37.34 24.95
CA ILE A 181 27.23 -36.71 23.76
C ILE A 181 25.75 -36.38 24.01
N ALA A 182 25.00 -37.29 24.64
CA ALA A 182 23.59 -37.06 24.95
C ALA A 182 23.40 -35.87 25.93
N SER A 183 24.26 -35.76 26.95
CA SER A 183 24.25 -34.64 27.90
C SER A 183 24.68 -33.32 27.24
N TRP A 184 25.77 -33.35 26.46
CA TRP A 184 26.31 -32.18 25.76
C TRP A 184 25.32 -31.59 24.75
N ASN A 185 24.62 -32.46 24.01
CA ASN A 185 23.63 -32.05 23.01
C ASN A 185 22.24 -31.80 23.60
N ASN A 186 22.05 -31.93 24.91
CA ASN A 186 20.74 -31.75 25.52
C ASN A 186 20.31 -30.27 25.44
N PHE A 187 19.18 -30.03 24.78
CA PHE A 187 18.62 -28.70 24.58
C PHE A 187 17.28 -28.51 25.30
N LEU A 188 16.36 -29.45 25.12
CA LEU A 188 14.97 -29.31 25.55
C LEU A 188 14.84 -29.20 27.07
N TRP A 189 15.57 -30.03 27.83
CA TRP A 189 15.46 -30.01 29.29
C TRP A 189 16.14 -28.78 29.93
N PRO A 190 17.39 -28.40 29.56
CA PRO A 190 17.99 -27.13 29.98
C PRO A 190 17.11 -25.90 29.73
N LEU A 191 16.45 -25.83 28.57
CA LEU A 191 15.55 -24.71 28.24
C LEU A 191 14.41 -24.54 29.24
N VAL A 192 13.93 -25.65 29.81
CA VAL A 192 12.79 -25.66 30.75
C VAL A 192 13.24 -25.34 32.17
N VAL A 193 14.43 -25.79 32.59
CA VAL A 193 14.88 -25.70 34.00
C VAL A 193 15.91 -24.62 34.28
N LEU A 194 16.49 -23.96 33.26
CA LEU A 194 17.51 -22.91 33.42
C LEU A 194 17.01 -21.56 32.87
N PRO A 195 16.17 -20.82 33.63
CA PRO A 195 15.69 -19.52 33.20
C PRO A 195 16.80 -18.47 33.08
N SER A 196 17.87 -18.52 33.90
CA SER A 196 18.89 -17.47 33.95
C SER A 196 20.01 -17.67 32.92
N PRO A 197 20.36 -16.65 32.10
CA PRO A 197 21.45 -16.73 31.12
C PRO A 197 22.83 -17.11 31.68
N SER A 198 23.07 -16.88 32.98
CA SER A 198 24.30 -17.26 33.65
C SER A 198 24.43 -18.77 33.90
N GLN A 199 23.32 -19.51 33.88
CA GLN A 199 23.25 -20.95 34.11
C GLN A 199 23.11 -21.75 32.81
N TRP A 200 22.96 -21.07 31.67
CA TRP A 200 22.77 -21.71 30.38
C TRP A 200 23.91 -22.63 29.98
N THR A 201 23.56 -23.68 29.25
CA THR A 201 24.48 -24.56 28.55
C THR A 201 24.83 -23.97 27.18
N LEU A 202 25.95 -24.40 26.60
CA LEU A 202 26.41 -23.94 25.28
C LEU A 202 25.35 -24.08 24.18
N PRO A 203 24.57 -25.18 24.05
CA PRO A 203 23.47 -25.26 23.08
C PRO A 203 22.42 -24.16 23.23
N LEU A 204 22.09 -23.72 24.45
CA LEU A 204 21.15 -22.60 24.68
C LEU A 204 21.74 -21.25 24.23
N VAL A 205 23.02 -21.00 24.51
CA VAL A 205 23.71 -19.77 24.05
C VAL A 205 23.82 -19.75 22.52
N LEU A 206 24.22 -20.86 21.89
CA LEU A 206 24.27 -20.97 20.43
C LEU A 206 22.89 -20.77 19.80
N ARG A 207 21.84 -21.25 20.47
CA ARG A 207 20.46 -20.99 20.07
C ARG A 207 20.08 -19.52 20.18
N SER A 208 20.54 -18.79 21.19
CA SER A 208 20.23 -17.36 21.33
C SER A 208 20.88 -16.49 20.25
N LEU A 209 22.01 -16.94 19.68
CA LEU A 209 22.70 -16.28 18.57
C LEU A 209 21.98 -16.44 17.24
N GLN A 210 21.36 -17.60 17.04
CA GLN A 210 20.37 -17.77 16.00
C GLN A 210 19.14 -17.02 16.49
N GLY A 211 19.02 -15.74 16.12
CA GLY A 211 17.76 -15.00 16.32
C GLY A 211 16.59 -15.92 16.02
N ALA A 212 15.51 -15.82 16.81
CA ALA A 212 14.39 -16.75 16.76
C ALA A 212 14.10 -17.19 15.31
N PRO A 213 14.02 -18.50 15.00
CA PRO A 213 13.79 -18.94 13.63
C PRO A 213 12.57 -18.21 13.10
N GLY A 214 12.75 -17.45 12.03
CA GLY A 214 11.72 -16.61 11.45
C GLY A 214 11.81 -15.10 11.73
N ARG A 215 12.89 -14.55 12.32
CA ARG A 215 13.15 -13.10 12.24
C ARG A 215 13.94 -12.78 10.96
N THR A 216 13.23 -12.63 9.85
CA THR A 216 13.79 -12.04 8.64
C THR A 216 14.26 -10.61 8.97
N PRO A 217 15.51 -10.22 8.64
CA PRO A 217 16.03 -8.87 8.90
C PRO A 217 15.45 -7.87 7.88
N TYR A 218 14.21 -7.44 8.10
CA TYR A 218 13.49 -6.60 7.13
C TYR A 218 14.16 -5.25 6.89
N ASP A 219 14.79 -4.66 7.90
CA ASP A 219 15.57 -3.43 7.81
C ASP A 219 16.72 -3.56 6.79
N VAL A 220 17.47 -4.68 6.86
CA VAL A 220 18.56 -4.97 5.93
C VAL A 220 18.03 -5.21 4.53
N LEU A 221 16.93 -5.96 4.40
CA LEU A 221 16.33 -6.24 3.09
C LEU A 221 15.76 -4.98 2.43
N MET A 222 15.15 -4.07 3.19
CA MET A 222 14.66 -2.79 2.67
C MET A 222 15.82 -1.95 2.12
N ALA A 223 16.88 -1.79 2.91
CA ALA A 223 18.08 -1.06 2.48
C ALA A 223 18.76 -1.74 1.27
N ALA A 224 18.85 -3.07 1.26
CA ALA A 224 19.43 -3.82 0.15
C ALA A 224 18.57 -3.81 -1.13
N ALA A 225 17.27 -3.59 -1.02
CA ALA A 225 16.38 -3.31 -2.15
C ALA A 225 16.53 -1.88 -2.67
N GLY A 226 17.24 -1.00 -1.96
CA GLY A 226 17.39 0.40 -2.32
C GLY A 226 16.16 1.24 -1.99
N LEU A 227 15.33 0.82 -1.04
CA LEU A 227 14.27 1.68 -0.49
C LEU A 227 14.90 2.77 0.37
N GLU A 228 14.34 3.98 0.31
CA GLU A 228 14.82 5.14 1.07
C GLU A 228 13.81 5.58 2.13
N VAL A 229 12.51 5.34 1.90
CA VAL A 229 11.42 5.81 2.75
C VAL A 229 10.47 4.65 3.10
N VAL A 230 9.99 4.62 4.34
CA VAL A 230 9.01 3.64 4.82
C VAL A 230 7.84 4.34 5.48
N ARG A 231 6.62 4.02 5.02
CA ARG A 231 5.36 4.45 5.66
C ARG A 231 4.91 3.46 6.73
N ILE A 232 4.60 3.94 7.93
CA ILE A 232 4.17 3.10 9.06
C ILE A 232 3.05 3.74 9.91
N ALA A 233 2.39 2.89 10.71
CA ALA A 233 1.48 3.21 11.80
C ALA A 233 0.04 3.66 11.45
N GLU A 234 -0.33 3.82 10.18
CA GLU A 234 -1.63 4.31 9.71
C GLU A 234 -2.87 3.48 10.16
N PHE A 235 -2.67 2.22 10.54
CA PHE A 235 -3.72 1.33 11.07
C PHE A 235 -3.40 0.79 12.48
N SER A 236 -2.51 1.46 13.22
CA SER A 236 -2.00 0.94 14.50
C SER A 236 -2.73 1.47 15.74
N TRP A 237 -3.91 2.06 15.62
CA TRP A 237 -4.59 2.76 16.73
C TRP A 237 -4.76 1.85 17.95
N ALA A 238 -5.33 0.66 17.77
CA ALA A 238 -5.56 -0.28 18.87
C ALA A 238 -4.27 -0.71 19.60
N ARG A 239 -3.10 -0.60 18.97
CA ARG A 239 -1.81 -0.90 19.58
C ARG A 239 -1.17 0.33 20.21
N LEU A 240 -1.36 1.51 19.61
CA LEU A 240 -0.87 2.78 20.12
C LEU A 240 -1.68 3.27 21.32
N GLU A 241 -2.98 2.98 21.36
CA GLU A 241 -3.90 3.31 22.45
C GLU A 241 -4.81 2.10 22.74
N PRO A 242 -4.34 1.11 23.53
CA PRO A 242 -5.12 -0.12 23.73
C PRO A 242 -6.35 0.05 24.62
N SER A 243 -6.43 1.15 25.37
CA SER A 243 -7.62 1.62 26.07
C SER A 243 -7.60 3.14 26.12
N GLN A 244 -8.76 3.78 26.24
CA GLN A 244 -8.90 5.24 26.27
C GLN A 244 -7.85 5.93 27.17
N GLY A 245 -7.07 6.82 26.57
CA GLY A 245 -6.04 7.63 27.23
C GLY A 245 -4.77 6.89 27.64
N ARG A 246 -4.66 5.58 27.40
CA ARG A 246 -3.46 4.79 27.69
C ARG A 246 -2.65 4.59 26.41
N PHE A 247 -1.65 5.44 26.22
CA PHE A 247 -0.77 5.39 25.05
C PHE A 247 0.44 4.49 25.29
N GLU A 248 0.71 3.56 24.36
CA GLU A 248 1.85 2.63 24.36
C GLU A 248 2.70 2.87 23.10
N LEU A 249 3.61 3.85 23.16
CA LEU A 249 4.38 4.34 22.01
C LEU A 249 5.78 3.73 21.87
N ASP A 250 6.33 3.10 22.93
CA ASP A 250 7.72 2.63 22.95
C ASP A 250 8.07 1.65 21.81
N TRP A 251 7.12 0.79 21.41
CA TRP A 251 7.36 -0.15 20.31
C TRP A 251 7.52 0.55 18.96
N LEU A 252 6.91 1.73 18.79
CA LEU A 252 7.03 2.54 17.59
C LEU A 252 8.37 3.28 17.62
N ASP A 253 8.85 3.71 18.79
CA ASP A 253 10.21 4.25 18.95
C ASP A 253 11.27 3.24 18.49
N ASP A 254 11.13 1.98 18.93
CA ASP A 254 12.01 0.88 18.53
C ASP A 254 11.96 0.63 17.02
N ALA A 255 10.76 0.65 16.43
CA ALA A 255 10.58 0.45 14.99
C ALA A 255 11.24 1.57 14.17
N ILE A 256 11.03 2.83 14.57
CA ILE A 256 11.67 4.01 13.95
C ILE A 256 13.18 3.92 14.11
N GLY A 257 13.68 3.51 15.29
CA GLY A 257 15.11 3.30 15.55
C GLY A 257 15.74 2.28 14.59
N VAL A 258 15.09 1.12 14.43
CA VAL A 258 15.55 0.06 13.52
C VAL A 258 15.62 0.52 12.06
N LEU A 259 14.66 1.32 11.61
CA LEU A 259 14.65 1.89 10.25
C LEU A 259 15.76 2.95 10.09
N ALA A 260 15.85 3.87 11.05
CA ALA A 260 16.82 4.96 11.02
C ALA A 260 18.28 4.48 11.10
N ASP A 261 18.56 3.41 11.84
CA ASP A 261 19.89 2.77 11.91
C ASP A 261 20.37 2.27 10.53
N ARG A 262 19.47 2.15 9.55
CA ARG A 262 19.77 1.79 8.15
C ARG A 262 19.67 2.97 7.18
N GLY A 263 19.47 4.18 7.68
CA GLY A 263 19.27 5.37 6.85
C GLY A 263 17.91 5.43 6.14
N LEU A 264 16.92 4.64 6.60
CA LEU A 264 15.56 4.70 6.08
C LEU A 264 14.80 5.85 6.76
N GLU A 265 14.23 6.72 5.95
CA GLU A 265 13.35 7.80 6.40
C GLU A 265 11.93 7.28 6.66
N VAL A 266 11.19 7.98 7.52
CA VAL A 266 9.86 7.54 7.96
C VAL A 266 8.78 8.54 7.60
N ILE A 267 7.74 8.06 6.91
CA ILE A 267 6.44 8.73 6.81
C ILE A 267 5.54 8.14 7.90
N LEU A 268 5.14 8.96 8.86
CA LEU A 268 4.37 8.50 10.01
C LEU A 268 2.87 8.75 9.81
N GLY A 269 2.08 7.67 9.86
CA GLY A 269 0.62 7.73 9.73
C GLY A 269 -0.09 8.10 11.03
N THR A 270 -1.08 8.98 10.98
CA THR A 270 -2.06 9.08 12.06
C THR A 270 -3.04 7.89 11.94
N PRO A 271 -3.30 7.15 13.03
CA PRO A 271 -3.96 5.86 12.91
C PRO A 271 -5.49 5.96 12.83
N THR A 272 -6.01 7.15 12.50
CA THR A 272 -7.43 7.50 12.66
C THR A 272 -8.36 6.77 11.70
N ALA A 273 -7.79 6.17 10.65
CA ALA A 273 -8.50 5.42 9.62
C ALA A 273 -9.25 4.19 10.15
N ALA A 274 -8.82 3.60 11.27
CA ALA A 274 -9.44 2.40 11.84
C ALA A 274 -9.53 2.51 13.37
N PRO A 275 -10.62 3.10 13.91
CA PRO A 275 -10.78 3.24 15.35
C PRO A 275 -10.90 1.88 16.04
N PRO A 276 -10.31 1.73 17.25
CA PRO A 276 -10.30 0.49 18.01
C PRO A 276 -11.68 0.14 18.57
N ILE A 277 -11.87 -1.14 18.91
CA ILE A 277 -13.16 -1.63 19.40
C ILE A 277 -13.60 -0.94 20.70
N TRP A 278 -12.68 -0.62 21.61
CA TRP A 278 -13.02 0.05 22.87
C TRP A 278 -13.68 1.42 22.61
N LEU A 279 -13.27 2.11 21.54
CA LEU A 279 -13.85 3.41 21.20
C LEU A 279 -15.28 3.25 20.70
N VAL A 280 -15.54 2.19 19.93
CA VAL A 280 -16.89 1.84 19.46
C VAL A 280 -17.78 1.35 20.61
N GLU A 281 -17.22 0.62 21.58
CA GLU A 281 -17.95 0.17 22.77
C GLU A 281 -18.35 1.34 23.67
N CYS A 282 -17.47 2.32 23.84
CA CYS A 282 -17.77 3.54 24.58
C CYS A 282 -18.71 4.49 23.81
N HIS A 283 -18.55 4.56 22.48
CA HIS A 283 -19.23 5.50 21.60
C HIS A 283 -19.78 4.80 20.36
N PRO A 284 -20.84 3.97 20.48
CA PRO A 284 -21.42 3.25 19.34
C PRO A 284 -21.97 4.19 18.26
N GLU A 285 -22.29 5.44 18.61
CA GLU A 285 -22.74 6.48 17.71
C GLU A 285 -21.69 6.89 16.66
N ILE A 286 -20.38 6.62 16.88
CA ILE A 286 -19.35 6.93 15.88
C ILE A 286 -19.53 6.12 14.60
N LEU A 287 -20.15 4.93 14.68
CA LEU A 287 -20.36 4.07 13.53
C LEU A 287 -21.31 4.75 12.54
N PRO A 288 -20.93 4.89 11.26
CA PRO A 288 -21.73 5.59 10.27
C PRO A 288 -23.00 4.81 9.95
N ILE A 289 -23.99 5.52 9.40
CA ILE A 289 -25.22 4.93 8.86
C ILE A 289 -25.19 5.10 7.35
N HIS A 290 -25.27 4.01 6.60
CA HIS A 290 -25.35 4.06 5.14
C HIS A 290 -26.64 4.77 4.69
N PRO A 291 -26.67 5.39 3.49
CA PRO A 291 -27.89 5.98 2.93
C PRO A 291 -29.14 5.07 2.92
N GLY A 292 -28.97 3.74 2.94
CA GLY A 292 -30.07 2.77 3.13
C GLY A 292 -30.49 2.51 4.58
N GLY A 293 -30.15 3.38 5.53
CA GLY A 293 -30.53 3.29 6.95
C GLY A 293 -29.78 2.25 7.78
N ARG A 294 -28.94 1.41 7.17
CA ARG A 294 -28.17 0.38 7.91
C ARG A 294 -26.92 0.98 8.56
N ARG A 295 -26.83 0.85 9.89
CA ARG A 295 -25.61 1.16 10.64
C ARG A 295 -24.48 0.19 10.27
N HIS A 296 -23.27 0.71 10.09
CA HIS A 296 -22.07 -0.11 9.92
C HIS A 296 -21.77 -0.91 11.20
N GLY A 297 -21.25 -2.12 11.05
CA GLY A 297 -20.66 -2.87 12.16
C GLY A 297 -19.18 -2.55 12.33
N PHE A 298 -18.62 -2.91 13.49
CA PHE A 298 -17.18 -2.97 13.71
C PHE A 298 -16.56 -4.15 12.95
N GLY A 299 -15.29 -4.02 12.52
CA GLY A 299 -14.53 -5.12 11.92
C GLY A 299 -13.89 -4.82 10.55
N HIS A 300 -14.04 -3.59 10.05
CA HIS A 300 -13.40 -3.12 8.82
C HIS A 300 -12.46 -1.93 9.11
N ARG A 301 -12.26 -1.05 8.12
CA ARG A 301 -11.62 0.28 8.25
C ARG A 301 -12.60 1.35 7.82
N ARG A 302 -12.35 2.60 8.20
CA ARG A 302 -13.21 3.78 7.93
C ARG A 302 -14.64 3.63 8.46
N HIS A 303 -14.83 2.83 9.52
CA HIS A 303 -16.12 2.66 10.21
C HIS A 303 -16.37 3.79 11.21
N TYR A 304 -16.22 5.04 10.77
CA TYR A 304 -16.51 6.22 11.57
C TYR A 304 -17.31 7.26 10.78
N CYS A 305 -18.05 8.11 11.49
CA CYS A 305 -18.70 9.29 10.94
C CYS A 305 -17.79 10.51 11.16
N PRO A 306 -17.43 11.27 10.11
CA PRO A 306 -16.53 12.41 10.21
C PRO A 306 -17.12 13.61 10.95
N ASN A 307 -18.39 13.55 11.39
CA ASN A 307 -19.09 14.63 12.09
C ASN A 307 -19.33 14.34 13.58
N GLN A 308 -18.87 13.18 14.09
CA GLN A 308 -19.14 12.76 15.46
C GLN A 308 -18.14 13.37 16.46
N PRO A 309 -18.60 14.15 17.46
CA PRO A 309 -17.70 14.81 18.43
C PRO A 309 -16.84 13.83 19.24
N ALA A 310 -17.39 12.67 19.60
CA ALA A 310 -16.64 11.64 20.33
C ALA A 310 -15.48 11.09 19.48
N PHE A 311 -15.70 10.91 18.17
CA PHE A 311 -14.65 10.50 17.26
C PHE A 311 -13.60 11.60 17.07
N HIS A 312 -14.01 12.86 16.93
CA HIS A 312 -13.08 13.99 16.87
C HIS A 312 -12.19 14.08 18.11
N ALA A 313 -12.78 13.98 19.32
CA ALA A 313 -12.03 14.05 20.56
C ALA A 313 -11.00 12.91 20.68
N ALA A 314 -11.36 11.69 20.28
CA ALA A 314 -10.44 10.56 20.27
C ALA A 314 -9.33 10.72 19.23
N ALA A 315 -9.69 11.15 18.00
CA ALA A 315 -8.73 11.42 16.93
C ALA A 315 -7.73 12.51 17.34
N ASP A 316 -8.19 13.61 17.93
CA ASP A 316 -7.31 14.67 18.43
C ASP A 316 -6.35 14.16 19.52
N ALA A 317 -6.84 13.31 20.42
CA ALA A 317 -6.03 12.79 21.52
C ALA A 317 -4.87 11.93 21.00
N ILE A 318 -5.13 11.00 20.07
CA ILE A 318 -4.08 10.16 19.49
C ILE A 318 -3.13 10.96 18.59
N VAL A 319 -3.66 11.89 17.78
CA VAL A 319 -2.84 12.76 16.93
C VAL A 319 -1.93 13.65 17.75
N ARG A 320 -2.44 14.23 18.85
CA ARG A 320 -1.66 15.01 19.80
C ARG A 320 -0.59 14.16 20.47
N ALA A 321 -0.92 12.96 20.94
CA ALA A 321 0.06 12.07 21.57
C ALA A 321 1.22 11.72 20.63
N LEU A 322 0.93 11.46 19.34
CA LEU A 322 1.94 11.23 18.31
C LEU A 322 2.73 12.50 18.00
N GLY A 323 2.06 13.65 17.85
CA GLY A 323 2.72 14.93 17.60
C GLY A 323 3.65 15.35 18.74
N GLU A 324 3.25 15.17 19.99
CA GLU A 324 4.07 15.47 21.17
C GLU A 324 5.29 14.54 21.27
N ARG A 325 5.17 13.27 20.83
CA ARG A 325 6.28 12.31 20.86
C ARG A 325 7.25 12.48 19.68
N TYR A 326 6.73 12.70 18.47
CA TYR A 326 7.50 12.58 17.22
C TYR A 326 7.58 13.87 16.40
N GLY A 327 6.82 14.92 16.75
CA GLY A 327 6.80 16.18 16.01
C GLY A 327 8.16 16.88 15.96
N SER A 328 9.03 16.65 16.96
CA SER A 328 10.41 17.15 16.96
C SER A 328 11.46 16.12 16.52
N ASP A 329 11.06 14.92 16.09
CA ASP A 329 11.98 13.82 15.74
C ASP A 329 12.51 13.94 14.30
N ALA A 330 13.83 14.04 14.13
CA ALA A 330 14.47 14.27 12.82
C ALA A 330 14.27 13.10 11.85
N ARG A 331 13.96 11.91 12.37
CA ARG A 331 13.78 10.67 11.60
C ARG A 331 12.44 10.61 10.88
N ILE A 332 11.47 11.40 11.33
CA ILE A 332 10.17 11.54 10.67
C ILE A 332 10.27 12.67 9.65
N VAL A 333 10.18 12.33 8.37
CA VAL A 333 10.30 13.29 7.25
C VAL A 333 8.94 13.83 6.80
N ALA A 334 7.87 13.05 6.99
CA ALA A 334 6.52 13.49 6.67
C ALA A 334 5.48 12.77 7.54
N TRP A 335 4.27 13.32 7.54
CA TRP A 335 3.09 12.74 8.17
C TRP A 335 2.03 12.39 7.12
N GLN A 336 1.48 11.19 7.19
CA GLN A 336 0.24 10.86 6.48
C GLN A 336 -0.93 10.98 7.46
N ILE A 337 -1.89 11.84 7.17
CA ILE A 337 -3.11 11.95 7.97
C ILE A 337 -4.08 10.86 7.55
N ASP A 338 -4.63 10.09 8.48
CA ASP A 338 -5.64 9.06 8.21
C ASP A 338 -5.21 8.11 7.06
N ASN A 339 -6.18 7.50 6.37
CA ASN A 339 -5.92 6.71 5.17
C ASN A 339 -7.16 6.67 4.27
N GLU A 340 -7.02 7.13 3.01
CA GLU A 340 -8.08 7.12 1.99
C GLU A 340 -9.43 7.66 2.51
N LEU A 341 -9.53 8.95 2.83
CA LEU A 341 -10.77 9.55 3.33
C LEU A 341 -11.91 9.36 2.31
N GLY A 342 -13.10 9.04 2.80
CA GLY A 342 -14.24 8.72 1.95
C GLY A 342 -15.38 8.09 2.72
N GLY A 343 -16.60 8.30 2.23
CA GLY A 343 -17.80 7.65 2.70
C GLY A 343 -19.04 8.52 2.62
N ARG A 344 -20.19 7.91 2.89
CA ARG A 344 -21.46 8.59 3.10
C ARG A 344 -22.06 8.13 4.42
N CYS A 345 -22.44 9.09 5.25
CA CYS A 345 -23.12 8.84 6.51
C CYS A 345 -24.40 9.67 6.56
N VAL A 346 -25.52 9.06 6.94
CA VAL A 346 -26.84 9.72 7.09
C VAL A 346 -27.35 9.64 8.54
N CYS A 347 -26.44 9.56 9.51
CA CYS A 347 -26.86 9.55 10.92
C CYS A 347 -27.46 10.89 11.35
N GLU A 348 -28.22 10.91 12.44
CA GLU A 348 -28.86 12.11 13.00
C GLU A 348 -27.87 13.28 13.19
N ARG A 349 -26.62 12.97 13.54
CA ARG A 349 -25.56 13.98 13.65
C ARG A 349 -25.22 14.60 12.29
N CYS A 350 -25.08 13.80 11.24
CA CYS A 350 -24.87 14.32 9.89
C CYS A 350 -26.05 15.18 9.43
N VAL A 351 -27.28 14.76 9.70
CA VAL A 351 -28.48 15.55 9.35
C VAL A 351 -28.47 16.90 10.06
N ALA A 352 -28.21 16.93 11.38
CA ALA A 352 -28.11 18.18 12.13
C ALA A 352 -26.99 19.11 11.62
N CYS A 353 -25.82 18.54 11.31
CA CYS A 353 -24.70 19.31 10.73
C CYS A 353 -25.04 19.83 9.32
N PHE A 354 -25.71 19.03 8.50
CA PHE A 354 -26.16 19.43 7.16
C PHE A 354 -27.17 20.57 7.21
N GLN A 355 -28.13 20.52 8.11
CA GLN A 355 -29.07 21.62 8.36
C GLN A 355 -28.34 22.91 8.78
N GLY A 356 -27.27 22.81 9.57
CA GLY A 356 -26.39 23.94 9.90
C GLY A 356 -25.69 24.51 8.66
N TRP A 357 -25.09 23.64 7.86
CA TRP A 357 -24.41 23.99 6.61
C TRP A 357 -25.36 24.70 5.63
N LEU A 358 -26.61 24.23 5.52
CA LEU A 358 -27.62 24.86 4.67
C LEU A 358 -28.05 26.24 5.18
N ARG A 359 -28.16 26.43 6.50
CA ARG A 359 -28.43 27.75 7.10
C ARG A 359 -27.35 28.75 6.72
N GLU A 360 -26.09 28.35 6.82
CA GLU A 360 -24.95 29.20 6.45
C GLU A 360 -24.95 29.53 4.96
N ARG A 361 -25.25 28.55 4.10
CA ARG A 361 -25.27 28.72 2.64
C ARG A 361 -26.42 29.58 2.12
N TYR A 362 -27.64 29.36 2.61
CA TYR A 362 -28.85 29.97 2.04
C TYR A 362 -29.40 31.14 2.87
N GLY A 363 -29.01 31.26 4.14
CA GLY A 363 -29.43 32.30 5.08
C GLY A 363 -30.88 32.17 5.58
N SER A 364 -31.83 31.78 4.72
CA SER A 364 -33.23 31.58 5.07
C SER A 364 -33.83 30.35 4.38
N ILE A 365 -34.85 29.75 5.01
CA ILE A 365 -35.55 28.58 4.44
C ILE A 365 -36.31 28.96 3.15
N ALA A 366 -36.78 30.20 3.05
CA ALA A 366 -37.43 30.72 1.85
C ALA A 366 -36.47 30.72 0.65
N ASN A 367 -35.25 31.24 0.83
CA ASN A 367 -34.22 31.23 -0.21
C ASN A 367 -33.84 29.81 -0.64
N LEU A 368 -33.74 28.88 0.31
CA LEU A 368 -33.48 27.47 0.01
C LEU A 368 -34.61 26.88 -0.83
N ASN A 369 -35.87 27.07 -0.42
CA ASN A 369 -37.02 26.53 -1.16
C ASN A 369 -37.09 27.06 -2.59
N GLU A 370 -36.83 28.36 -2.77
CA GLU A 370 -36.75 29.00 -4.09
C GLU A 370 -35.59 28.41 -4.91
N SER A 371 -34.40 28.33 -4.31
CA SER A 371 -33.18 27.85 -4.98
C SER A 371 -33.20 26.36 -5.31
N TRP A 372 -33.93 25.54 -4.55
CA TRP A 372 -34.06 24.10 -4.79
C TRP A 372 -35.32 23.74 -5.59
N GLY A 373 -36.20 24.71 -5.87
CA GLY A 373 -37.48 24.46 -6.53
C GLY A 373 -38.36 23.47 -5.76
N THR A 374 -38.37 23.54 -4.42
CA THR A 374 -39.05 22.55 -3.57
C THR A 374 -40.57 22.54 -3.69
N ILE A 375 -41.16 23.50 -4.42
CA ILE A 375 -42.58 23.47 -4.78
C ILE A 375 -42.93 22.20 -5.58
N PHE A 376 -41.99 21.68 -6.37
CA PHE A 376 -42.18 20.45 -7.13
C PHE A 376 -42.39 19.26 -6.19
N TRP A 377 -43.47 18.51 -6.44
CA TRP A 377 -43.92 17.40 -5.59
C TRP A 377 -44.13 17.76 -4.11
N SER A 378 -44.49 19.01 -3.81
CA SER A 378 -44.88 19.44 -2.46
C SER A 378 -43.78 19.24 -1.39
N GLN A 379 -42.53 19.50 -1.75
CA GLN A 379 -41.36 19.34 -0.87
C GLN A 379 -40.99 20.64 -0.13
N THR A 380 -41.85 21.67 -0.14
CA THR A 380 -41.56 22.96 0.49
C THR A 380 -41.40 22.83 2.00
N TYR A 381 -40.27 23.32 2.52
CA TYR A 381 -39.92 23.27 3.93
C TYR A 381 -40.33 24.56 4.65
N GLU A 382 -40.96 24.45 5.81
CA GLU A 382 -41.27 25.57 6.71
C GLU A 382 -40.17 25.79 7.76
N ASP A 383 -39.42 24.73 8.10
CA ASP A 383 -38.31 24.79 9.05
C ASP A 383 -37.15 23.89 8.61
N TRP A 384 -35.93 24.28 8.99
CA TRP A 384 -34.71 23.53 8.71
C TRP A 384 -34.74 22.10 9.27
N SER A 385 -35.43 21.85 10.39
CA SER A 385 -35.54 20.52 11.00
C SER A 385 -36.29 19.52 10.14
N GLN A 386 -37.02 19.97 9.12
CA GLN A 386 -37.75 19.12 8.19
C GLN A 386 -36.86 18.57 7.06
N ILE A 387 -35.63 19.09 6.92
CA ILE A 387 -34.69 18.66 5.91
C ILE A 387 -33.93 17.43 6.42
N GLU A 388 -34.10 16.33 5.70
CA GLU A 388 -33.43 15.06 5.95
C GLU A 388 -32.26 14.84 4.99
N ALA A 389 -31.41 13.84 5.27
CA ALA A 389 -30.45 13.36 4.28
C ALA A 389 -31.17 12.73 3.09
N PRO A 390 -30.63 12.84 1.85
CA PRO A 390 -31.26 12.23 0.69
C PRO A 390 -31.30 10.71 0.82
N ASP A 391 -32.48 10.10 0.62
CA ASP A 391 -32.60 8.66 0.45
C ASP A 391 -32.03 8.29 -0.93
N VAL A 392 -31.04 7.39 -0.93
CA VAL A 392 -30.36 6.92 -2.14
C VAL A 392 -30.41 5.39 -2.20
N THR A 393 -31.52 4.79 -1.74
CA THR A 393 -31.73 3.36 -1.85
C THR A 393 -31.72 2.92 -3.32
N PRO A 394 -30.80 2.03 -3.74
CA PRO A 394 -30.70 1.57 -5.12
C PRO A 394 -31.74 0.47 -5.42
N ALA A 395 -32.99 0.64 -4.97
CA ALA A 395 -34.05 -0.29 -5.29
C ALA A 395 -34.44 -0.11 -6.77
N SER A 396 -34.02 -1.05 -7.62
CA SER A 396 -34.55 -1.17 -8.98
C SER A 396 -36.07 -1.35 -8.92
N GLN A 397 -36.82 -0.48 -9.58
CA GLN A 397 -38.26 -0.72 -9.75
C GLN A 397 -38.47 -1.85 -10.77
N PRO A 398 -39.50 -2.70 -10.63
CA PRO A 398 -39.76 -3.83 -11.52
C PRO A 398 -40.04 -3.47 -12.99
N ASP A 399 -40.24 -2.19 -13.30
CA ASP A 399 -40.75 -1.66 -14.56
C ASP A 399 -39.68 -0.94 -15.40
N GLY A 400 -38.41 -1.01 -15.02
CA GLY A 400 -37.31 -0.37 -15.75
C GLY A 400 -37.15 1.13 -15.45
N PHE A 401 -37.96 1.70 -14.56
CA PHE A 401 -37.69 3.01 -14.00
C PHE A 401 -36.58 2.91 -12.94
N ARG A 402 -35.66 3.89 -12.95
CA ARG A 402 -34.68 4.05 -11.87
C ARG A 402 -35.41 4.30 -10.54
N PRO A 403 -34.79 3.98 -9.38
CA PRO A 403 -35.36 4.33 -8.08
C PRO A 403 -35.76 5.80 -8.02
N LEU A 404 -36.74 6.13 -7.18
CA LEU A 404 -37.11 7.52 -6.88
C LEU A 404 -35.85 8.30 -6.49
N ALA A 405 -35.48 9.28 -7.32
CA ALA A 405 -34.34 10.13 -7.04
C ALA A 405 -34.76 11.28 -6.09
N PRO A 406 -33.91 11.64 -5.12
CA PRO A 406 -34.15 12.82 -4.28
C PRO A 406 -34.16 14.10 -5.13
N ASN A 407 -34.59 15.21 -4.52
CA ASN A 407 -34.41 16.54 -5.14
C ASN A 407 -32.94 16.71 -5.58
N PRO A 408 -32.66 17.06 -6.84
CA PRO A 408 -31.29 17.16 -7.34
C PRO A 408 -30.41 18.15 -6.58
N SER A 409 -30.97 19.28 -6.14
CA SER A 409 -30.23 20.28 -5.38
C SER A 409 -29.87 19.75 -4.00
N LEU A 410 -30.83 19.11 -3.30
CA LEU A 410 -30.58 18.38 -2.05
C LEU A 410 -29.47 17.33 -2.22
N ALA A 411 -29.51 16.55 -3.30
CA ALA A 411 -28.52 15.50 -3.57
C ALA A 411 -27.12 16.06 -3.80
N LEU A 412 -26.99 17.15 -4.58
CA LEU A 412 -25.72 17.82 -4.84
C LEU A 412 -25.17 18.47 -3.56
N ASP A 413 -26.00 19.19 -2.82
CA ASP A 413 -25.58 19.86 -1.59
C ASP A 413 -25.21 18.86 -0.48
N TYR A 414 -25.87 17.71 -0.40
CA TYR A 414 -25.46 16.68 0.54
C TYR A 414 -24.09 16.06 0.18
N ARG A 415 -23.78 15.92 -1.12
CA ARG A 415 -22.44 15.50 -1.58
C ARG A 415 -21.39 16.53 -1.19
N ARG A 416 -21.65 17.82 -1.43
CA ARG A 416 -20.77 18.93 -1.01
C ARG A 416 -20.56 18.94 0.50
N PHE A 417 -21.64 18.87 1.28
CA PHE A 417 -21.57 18.82 2.74
C PHE A 417 -20.73 17.64 3.26
N MET A 418 -20.91 16.43 2.70
CA MET A 418 -20.11 15.28 3.11
C MET A 418 -18.64 15.46 2.74
N SER A 419 -18.35 16.00 1.55
CA SER A 419 -16.98 16.39 1.15
C SER A 419 -16.38 17.39 2.15
N ASP A 420 -17.09 18.48 2.44
CA ASP A 420 -16.68 19.51 3.41
C ASP A 420 -16.46 18.94 4.81
N SER A 421 -17.26 17.95 5.22
CA SER A 421 -17.10 17.28 6.52
C SER A 421 -15.77 16.53 6.61
N TYR A 422 -15.36 15.84 5.54
CA TYR A 422 -14.06 15.17 5.48
C TYR A 422 -12.90 16.15 5.36
N VAL A 423 -13.04 17.22 4.56
CA VAL A 423 -12.04 18.30 4.47
C VAL A 423 -11.84 18.97 5.83
N ALA A 424 -12.93 19.26 6.55
CA ALA A 424 -12.86 19.82 7.90
C ALA A 424 -12.20 18.86 8.90
N PHE A 425 -12.48 17.55 8.79
CA PHE A 425 -11.83 16.54 9.63
C PHE A 425 -10.32 16.43 9.35
N LEU A 426 -9.91 16.48 8.08
CA LEU A 426 -8.50 16.54 7.69
C LEU A 426 -7.83 17.81 8.23
N ARG A 427 -8.40 18.99 7.97
CA ARG A 427 -7.92 20.29 8.45
C ARG A 427 -7.72 20.30 9.96
N ARG A 428 -8.62 19.66 10.72
CA ARG A 428 -8.50 19.53 12.17
C ARG A 428 -7.22 18.81 12.58
N GLN A 429 -6.95 17.65 11.98
CA GLN A 429 -5.75 16.86 12.27
C GLN A 429 -4.47 17.56 11.80
N VAL A 430 -4.50 18.17 10.61
CA VAL A 430 -3.39 18.98 10.09
C VAL A 430 -3.08 20.12 11.06
N GLY A 431 -4.09 20.87 11.50
CA GLY A 431 -3.91 21.97 12.46
C GLY A 431 -3.34 21.52 13.80
N ALA A 432 -3.77 20.36 14.31
CA ALA A 432 -3.21 19.77 15.52
C ALA A 432 -1.72 19.43 15.35
N LEU A 433 -1.35 18.73 14.26
CA LEU A 433 0.04 18.36 14.01
C LEU A 433 0.92 19.56 13.71
N ARG A 434 0.45 20.55 12.94
CA ARG A 434 1.24 21.76 12.62
C ARG A 434 1.71 22.53 13.85
N SER A 435 0.97 22.43 14.96
CA SER A 435 1.36 23.05 16.22
C SER A 435 2.46 22.29 16.99
N LEU A 436 2.77 21.05 16.60
CA LEU A 436 3.66 20.12 17.31
C LEU A 436 4.82 19.63 16.44
N ALA A 437 4.60 19.51 15.13
CA ALA A 437 5.54 19.04 14.12
C ALA A 437 6.48 20.17 13.67
N ARG A 438 7.69 19.79 13.26
CA ARG A 438 8.62 20.74 12.66
C ARG A 438 8.08 21.27 11.32
N PRO A 439 8.40 22.52 10.94
CA PRO A 439 7.98 23.09 9.66
C PRO A 439 8.47 22.29 8.44
N GLU A 440 9.62 21.62 8.53
CA GLU A 440 10.18 20.82 7.44
C GLU A 440 9.52 19.44 7.30
N GLN A 441 8.64 19.05 8.24
CA GLN A 441 7.88 17.81 8.11
C GLN A 441 6.64 18.05 7.25
N GLU A 442 6.69 17.56 6.01
CA GLU A 442 5.57 17.63 5.08
C GLU A 442 4.35 16.89 5.65
N ILE A 443 3.15 17.41 5.46
CA ILE A 443 1.89 16.70 5.80
C ILE A 443 1.14 16.39 4.51
N THR A 444 0.73 15.14 4.38
CA THR A 444 -0.02 14.63 3.24
C THR A 444 -1.19 13.75 3.67
N HIS A 445 -2.04 13.40 2.70
CA HIS A 445 -3.06 12.38 2.79
C HIS A 445 -3.06 11.59 1.48
N ASN A 446 -3.21 10.26 1.53
CA ASN A 446 -3.28 9.44 0.32
C ASN A 446 -4.68 9.47 -0.30
N LEU A 447 -4.75 10.09 -1.49
CA LEU A 447 -5.90 10.15 -2.37
C LEU A 447 -6.02 8.87 -3.22
N MET A 448 -7.16 8.68 -3.89
CA MET A 448 -7.46 7.45 -4.67
C MET A 448 -7.53 7.69 -6.19
N GLY A 449 -6.86 8.74 -6.69
CA GLY A 449 -6.80 9.06 -8.13
C GLY A 449 -8.11 9.60 -8.72
N PHE A 450 -8.14 9.77 -10.05
CA PHE A 450 -9.24 10.44 -10.76
C PHE A 450 -10.62 9.77 -10.57
N LYS A 451 -10.67 8.43 -10.56
CA LYS A 451 -11.94 7.69 -10.53
C LYS A 451 -12.62 7.69 -9.15
N PHE A 452 -12.00 8.25 -8.11
CA PHE A 452 -12.64 8.37 -6.80
C PHE A 452 -13.62 9.56 -6.74
N PRO A 453 -14.93 9.33 -6.48
CA PRO A 453 -15.96 10.35 -6.69
C PRO A 453 -16.61 10.87 -5.40
N GLU A 454 -16.02 10.69 -4.22
CA GLU A 454 -16.73 10.98 -2.97
C GLU A 454 -16.38 12.33 -2.35
N ILE A 455 -15.19 12.85 -2.61
CA ILE A 455 -14.67 14.09 -2.01
C ILE A 455 -14.13 14.97 -3.12
N ASP A 456 -14.37 16.28 -3.03
CA ASP A 456 -13.70 17.28 -3.84
C ASP A 456 -12.22 17.37 -3.45
N TYR A 457 -11.37 16.81 -4.29
CA TYR A 457 -9.94 16.79 -4.04
C TYR A 457 -9.24 18.13 -4.24
N HIS A 458 -9.85 19.11 -4.94
CA HIS A 458 -9.29 20.47 -4.97
C HIS A 458 -9.37 21.10 -3.59
N ALA A 459 -10.51 20.93 -2.91
CA ALA A 459 -10.70 21.41 -1.54
C ALA A 459 -9.84 20.63 -0.53
N LEU A 460 -9.72 19.30 -0.67
CA LEU A 460 -8.90 18.49 0.22
C LEU A 460 -7.40 18.81 0.06
N ALA A 461 -6.91 18.92 -1.18
CA ALA A 461 -5.50 19.19 -1.47
C ALA A 461 -5.03 20.57 -0.96
N ALA A 462 -5.95 21.52 -0.79
CA ALA A 462 -5.63 22.83 -0.21
C ALA A 462 -5.18 22.75 1.26
N GLU A 463 -5.52 21.67 1.97
CA GLU A 463 -5.22 21.49 3.40
C GLU A 463 -3.91 20.74 3.69
N ILE A 464 -3.27 20.15 2.68
CA ILE A 464 -2.04 19.36 2.79
C ILE A 464 -0.90 20.04 2.05
N ASP A 465 0.36 19.76 2.40
CA ASP A 465 1.51 20.38 1.73
C ASP A 465 1.79 19.74 0.38
N VAL A 466 1.86 18.41 0.38
CA VAL A 466 2.15 17.60 -0.80
C VAL A 466 0.94 16.75 -1.12
N VAL A 467 0.58 16.69 -2.40
CA VAL A 467 -0.47 15.80 -2.87
C VAL A 467 0.10 14.40 -2.96
N SER A 468 -0.58 13.43 -2.35
CA SER A 468 -0.22 12.03 -2.51
C SER A 468 -1.40 11.14 -2.85
N TRP A 469 -1.16 9.99 -3.48
CA TRP A 469 -2.22 9.12 -3.95
C TRP A 469 -1.81 7.65 -4.13
N ASP A 470 -2.82 6.82 -4.35
CA ASP A 470 -2.72 5.37 -4.46
C ASP A 470 -3.02 4.90 -5.89
N ASN A 471 -2.07 4.16 -6.47
CA ASN A 471 -2.05 3.74 -7.87
C ASN A 471 -2.21 2.22 -8.03
N TYR A 472 -3.40 1.78 -8.44
CA TYR A 472 -3.73 0.37 -8.68
C TYR A 472 -4.27 0.12 -10.11
N PRO A 473 -3.44 0.26 -11.17
CA PRO A 473 -3.90 0.29 -12.56
C PRO A 473 -4.65 -0.97 -13.00
N VAL A 474 -4.29 -2.14 -12.49
CA VAL A 474 -4.88 -3.42 -12.94
C VAL A 474 -6.29 -3.63 -12.35
N LEU A 475 -6.71 -2.83 -11.35
CA LEU A 475 -8.11 -2.82 -10.90
C LEU A 475 -9.05 -2.15 -11.89
N ASP A 476 -8.53 -1.38 -12.85
CA ASP A 476 -9.36 -0.75 -13.86
C ASP A 476 -9.90 -1.82 -14.84
N PRO A 477 -11.22 -2.06 -14.88
CA PRO A 477 -11.81 -3.08 -15.75
C PRO A 477 -11.65 -2.74 -17.24
N THR A 478 -11.40 -1.47 -17.58
CA THR A 478 -11.19 -1.04 -18.98
C THR A 478 -9.80 -1.37 -19.50
N ALA A 479 -8.83 -1.64 -18.61
CA ALA A 479 -7.43 -1.93 -18.92
C ALA A 479 -6.74 -0.90 -19.86
N ARG A 480 -7.21 0.35 -19.89
CA ARG A 480 -6.61 1.45 -20.67
C ARG A 480 -5.30 1.89 -20.04
N TRP A 481 -4.23 1.99 -20.83
CA TRP A 481 -2.93 2.50 -20.37
C TRP A 481 -2.99 3.97 -19.94
N SER A 482 -3.92 4.74 -20.52
CA SER A 482 -4.12 6.16 -20.27
C SER A 482 -4.89 6.46 -18.98
N SER A 483 -5.47 5.46 -18.33
CA SER A 483 -6.19 5.62 -17.06
C SER A 483 -5.28 5.99 -15.88
N PRO A 484 -4.18 5.26 -15.59
CA PRO A 484 -3.23 5.68 -14.57
C PRO A 484 -2.54 7.02 -14.91
N ALA A 485 -2.34 7.33 -16.19
CA ALA A 485 -1.81 8.61 -16.64
C ALA A 485 -2.76 9.78 -16.30
N LEU A 486 -4.05 9.63 -16.65
CA LEU A 486 -5.11 10.58 -16.28
C LEU A 486 -5.19 10.75 -14.76
N ALA A 487 -5.11 9.66 -13.99
CA ALA A 487 -5.11 9.73 -12.55
C ALA A 487 -3.91 10.53 -12.02
N ALA A 488 -2.70 10.28 -12.54
CA ALA A 488 -1.50 11.01 -12.15
C ALA A 488 -1.60 12.52 -12.49
N ASP A 489 -2.07 12.86 -13.69
CA ASP A 489 -2.29 14.24 -14.12
C ASP A 489 -3.37 14.95 -13.31
N ALA A 490 -4.45 14.26 -12.96
CA ALA A 490 -5.49 14.76 -12.07
C ALA A 490 -4.94 15.07 -10.68
N MET A 491 -4.09 14.21 -10.11
CA MET A 491 -3.50 14.46 -8.79
C MET A 491 -2.45 15.58 -8.85
N ARG A 492 -1.56 15.58 -9.85
CA ARG A 492 -0.60 16.69 -10.05
C ARG A 492 -1.31 18.02 -10.20
N GLY A 493 -2.40 18.04 -10.95
CA GLY A 493 -3.18 19.22 -11.27
C GLY A 493 -3.83 19.93 -10.07
N LEU A 494 -4.07 19.22 -8.96
CA LEU A 494 -4.69 19.79 -7.75
C LEU A 494 -3.87 20.96 -7.17
N LYS A 495 -2.53 20.84 -7.18
CA LYS A 495 -1.61 21.91 -6.72
C LYS A 495 -0.65 22.40 -7.81
N ARG A 496 -0.63 21.74 -8.98
CA ARG A 496 0.33 21.97 -10.07
C ARG A 496 1.78 21.89 -9.57
N ALA A 497 2.02 20.90 -8.72
CA ALA A 497 3.29 20.63 -8.05
C ALA A 497 3.58 19.12 -8.12
N PRO A 498 4.84 18.70 -7.85
CA PRO A 498 5.15 17.28 -7.73
C PRO A 498 4.25 16.56 -6.73
N VAL A 499 4.03 15.27 -6.98
CA VAL A 499 3.15 14.42 -6.17
C VAL A 499 3.89 13.21 -5.64
N TRP A 500 3.31 12.53 -4.65
CA TRP A 500 3.79 11.24 -4.18
C TRP A 500 2.79 10.14 -4.49
N VAL A 501 3.27 8.97 -4.94
CA VAL A 501 2.49 7.74 -4.94
C VAL A 501 2.81 7.02 -3.64
N LEU A 502 1.89 6.95 -2.68
CA LEU A 502 2.16 6.29 -1.39
C LEU A 502 1.86 4.79 -1.44
N GLU A 503 0.94 4.40 -2.31
CA GLU A 503 0.65 3.00 -2.58
C GLU A 503 0.68 2.74 -4.08
N GLN A 504 1.52 1.81 -4.51
CA GLN A 504 1.47 1.27 -5.86
C GLN A 504 1.35 -0.24 -5.83
N GLN A 505 0.55 -0.78 -6.77
CA GLN A 505 0.47 -2.21 -7.01
C GLN A 505 1.84 -2.82 -7.34
N VAL A 506 2.23 -3.84 -6.56
CA VAL A 506 3.43 -4.66 -6.83
C VAL A 506 3.10 -6.13 -7.08
N GLY A 507 2.06 -6.64 -6.42
CA GLY A 507 1.61 -8.02 -6.47
C GLY A 507 0.23 -8.22 -7.11
N ALA A 508 -0.26 -9.45 -7.01
CA ALA A 508 -1.69 -9.73 -7.18
C ALA A 508 -2.47 -9.04 -6.06
N ILE A 509 -3.67 -8.54 -6.37
CA ILE A 509 -4.48 -7.71 -5.46
C ILE A 509 -5.96 -8.06 -5.58
N GLY A 510 -6.75 -7.61 -4.61
CA GLY A 510 -8.21 -7.71 -4.68
C GLY A 510 -8.79 -9.04 -4.18
N TRP A 511 -10.07 -8.98 -3.82
CA TRP A 511 -10.84 -10.07 -3.21
C TRP A 511 -11.14 -11.21 -4.19
N GLU A 512 -11.25 -10.89 -5.47
CA GLU A 512 -11.42 -11.83 -6.58
C GLU A 512 -10.07 -12.17 -7.27
N MET A 513 -8.94 -11.77 -6.67
CA MET A 513 -7.57 -11.89 -7.15
C MET A 513 -7.34 -11.47 -8.60
N VAL A 514 -6.96 -10.21 -8.75
CA VAL A 514 -6.44 -9.63 -9.98
C VAL A 514 -4.94 -9.95 -10.11
N ARG A 515 -4.49 -10.21 -11.35
CA ARG A 515 -3.12 -10.67 -11.65
C ARG A 515 -2.03 -9.72 -11.13
N THR A 516 -0.86 -10.30 -10.82
CA THR A 516 0.39 -9.54 -10.63
C THR A 516 0.76 -8.77 -11.92
N PRO A 517 1.30 -7.53 -11.82
CA PRO A 517 1.93 -6.88 -12.96
C PRO A 517 3.01 -7.77 -13.58
N ARG A 518 3.13 -7.79 -14.91
CA ARG A 518 4.19 -8.53 -15.58
C ARG A 518 5.55 -7.90 -15.21
N ARG A 519 6.66 -8.65 -15.27
CA ARG A 519 7.98 -8.19 -14.80
C ARG A 519 8.36 -6.78 -15.30
N GLY A 520 8.29 -6.55 -16.62
CA GLY A 520 8.55 -5.22 -17.20
C GLY A 520 7.44 -4.19 -16.96
N GLN A 521 6.21 -4.64 -16.70
CA GLN A 521 5.06 -3.75 -16.45
C GLN A 521 5.19 -3.02 -15.11
N LEU A 522 5.75 -3.66 -14.06
CA LEU A 522 5.99 -2.99 -12.78
C LEU A 522 6.98 -1.82 -12.91
N ARG A 523 8.09 -2.07 -13.62
CA ARG A 523 9.07 -1.03 -13.98
C ARG A 523 8.40 0.09 -14.77
N LEU A 524 7.64 -0.26 -15.81
CA LEU A 524 6.94 0.72 -16.65
C LEU A 524 5.96 1.59 -15.85
N LEU A 525 5.14 1.00 -14.98
CA LEU A 525 4.15 1.76 -14.18
C LEU A 525 4.82 2.73 -13.20
N THR A 526 5.97 2.35 -12.65
CA THR A 526 6.76 3.24 -11.78
C THR A 526 7.32 4.42 -12.58
N TYR A 527 7.86 4.17 -13.77
CA TYR A 527 8.28 5.25 -14.67
C TYR A 527 7.13 6.11 -15.17
N GLN A 528 5.93 5.55 -15.37
CA GLN A 528 4.74 6.32 -15.73
C GLN A 528 4.40 7.30 -14.60
N ALA A 529 4.36 6.83 -13.34
CA ALA A 529 4.14 7.71 -12.20
C ALA A 529 5.17 8.86 -12.14
N ILE A 530 6.46 8.54 -12.30
CA ILE A 530 7.56 9.52 -12.28
C ILE A 530 7.43 10.52 -13.45
N ALA A 531 7.16 10.03 -14.66
CA ALA A 531 6.98 10.89 -15.83
C ALA A 531 5.83 11.87 -15.66
N HIS A 532 4.76 11.47 -14.97
CA HIS A 532 3.62 12.35 -14.66
C HIS A 532 3.81 13.19 -13.38
N GLY A 533 5.02 13.21 -12.81
CA GLY A 533 5.41 14.13 -11.73
C GLY A 533 5.50 13.51 -10.34
N ALA A 534 5.58 12.18 -10.22
CA ALA A 534 5.82 11.54 -8.93
C ALA A 534 7.30 11.66 -8.50
N GLU A 535 7.55 12.26 -7.32
CA GLU A 535 8.88 12.33 -6.71
C GLU A 535 9.15 11.18 -5.73
N LEU A 536 8.09 10.50 -5.28
CA LEU A 536 8.14 9.33 -4.43
C LEU A 536 7.17 8.28 -4.95
N VAL A 537 7.60 7.03 -5.03
CA VAL A 537 6.74 5.87 -5.35
C VAL A 537 6.91 4.78 -4.28
N GLY A 538 5.92 4.67 -3.40
CA GLY A 538 5.77 3.63 -2.40
C GLY A 538 4.95 2.45 -2.93
N TYR A 539 5.22 1.25 -2.41
CA TYR A 539 4.47 0.05 -2.77
C TYR A 539 3.66 -0.43 -1.58
N PHE A 540 2.36 -0.63 -1.79
CA PHE A 540 1.54 -1.35 -0.83
C PHE A 540 1.60 -2.84 -1.16
N ARG A 541 2.34 -3.64 -0.39
CA ARG A 541 3.01 -3.37 0.89
C ARG A 541 4.40 -3.99 0.91
N TRP A 542 5.19 -3.76 1.96
CA TRP A 542 6.51 -4.40 2.09
C TRP A 542 6.40 -5.94 2.11
N ARG A 543 5.62 -6.48 3.06
CA ARG A 543 5.37 -7.92 3.21
C ARG A 543 3.89 -8.21 3.14
N THR A 544 3.48 -9.15 2.29
CA THR A 544 2.10 -9.63 2.22
C THR A 544 1.62 -10.09 3.59
N ALA A 545 0.41 -9.69 3.95
CA ALA A 545 -0.19 -10.03 5.24
C ALA A 545 -0.41 -11.54 5.36
N ARG A 546 -0.13 -12.11 6.54
CA ARG A 546 -0.40 -13.53 6.84
C ARG A 546 -1.82 -13.78 7.31
N PHE A 547 -2.54 -12.73 7.70
CA PHE A 547 -3.85 -12.74 8.35
C PHE A 547 -4.56 -11.42 8.08
N GLY A 548 -5.86 -11.37 8.38
CA GLY A 548 -6.71 -10.23 8.11
C GLY A 548 -7.31 -10.26 6.70
N THR A 549 -8.15 -9.28 6.39
CA THR A 549 -8.90 -9.27 5.13
C THR A 549 -7.95 -9.31 3.93
N GLU A 550 -6.89 -8.49 3.93
CA GLU A 550 -5.93 -8.30 2.83
C GLU A 550 -4.86 -9.40 2.66
N GLN A 551 -5.11 -10.65 3.06
CA GLN A 551 -4.19 -11.77 2.81
C GLN A 551 -3.89 -12.00 1.31
N HIS A 552 -4.80 -11.59 0.44
CA HIS A 552 -4.66 -11.66 -1.02
C HIS A 552 -4.17 -10.35 -1.66
N TRP A 553 -3.81 -9.35 -0.85
CA TRP A 553 -3.17 -8.13 -1.32
C TRP A 553 -1.65 -8.25 -1.17
N TYR A 554 -0.99 -8.68 -2.25
CA TYR A 554 0.40 -9.06 -2.20
C TYR A 554 1.36 -7.86 -2.24
N GLY A 555 2.33 -7.90 -1.33
CA GLY A 555 3.43 -6.96 -1.26
C GLY A 555 4.68 -7.37 -2.04
N ILE A 556 5.79 -6.66 -1.79
CA ILE A 556 7.11 -6.95 -2.36
C ILE A 556 7.53 -8.38 -1.97
N LEU A 557 7.52 -8.66 -0.66
CA LEU A 557 7.78 -9.98 -0.09
C LEU A 557 6.48 -10.78 0.03
N ASP A 558 6.57 -12.09 -0.22
CA ASP A 558 5.48 -13.03 -0.01
C ASP A 558 5.15 -13.23 1.50
N PRO A 559 4.02 -13.91 1.84
CA PRO A 559 3.63 -14.11 3.24
C PRO A 559 4.69 -14.79 4.11
N HIS A 560 5.52 -15.66 3.50
CA HIS A 560 6.62 -16.33 4.20
C HIS A 560 7.79 -15.40 4.54
N GLY A 561 7.88 -14.24 3.89
CA GLY A 561 8.78 -13.15 4.25
C GLY A 561 10.17 -13.23 3.62
N GLU A 562 10.40 -14.12 2.66
CA GLU A 562 11.68 -14.21 1.95
C GLU A 562 11.64 -13.42 0.63
N PRO A 563 12.80 -12.90 0.16
CA PRO A 563 12.94 -12.29 -1.16
C PRO A 563 12.48 -13.22 -2.28
N GLY A 564 11.81 -12.66 -3.28
CA GLY A 564 11.32 -13.38 -4.46
C GLY A 564 11.37 -12.53 -5.71
N GLY A 565 10.69 -12.97 -6.78
CA GLY A 565 10.78 -12.32 -8.09
C GLY A 565 10.40 -10.83 -8.10
N ARG A 566 9.44 -10.40 -7.27
CA ARG A 566 9.06 -8.98 -7.13
C ARG A 566 10.13 -8.15 -6.42
N TYR A 567 10.78 -8.73 -5.41
CA TYR A 567 11.88 -8.08 -4.69
C TYR A 567 13.04 -7.76 -5.65
N GLU A 568 13.44 -8.71 -6.49
CA GLU A 568 14.51 -8.48 -7.47
C GLU A 568 14.14 -7.39 -8.49
N VAL A 569 12.87 -7.32 -8.93
CA VAL A 569 12.43 -6.23 -9.83
C VAL A 569 12.52 -4.88 -9.15
N VAL A 570 12.04 -4.75 -7.90
CA VAL A 570 12.11 -3.48 -7.16
C VAL A 570 13.57 -3.08 -6.93
N LYS A 571 14.45 -4.04 -6.60
CA LYS A 571 15.87 -3.80 -6.39
C LYS A 571 16.59 -3.33 -7.67
N GLU A 572 16.34 -3.99 -8.80
CA GLU A 572 16.87 -3.59 -10.10
C GLU A 572 16.38 -2.19 -10.49
N LEU A 573 15.09 -1.93 -10.30
CA LEU A 573 14.48 -0.64 -10.58
C LEU A 573 15.04 0.48 -9.71
N ALA A 574 15.25 0.24 -8.41
CA ALA A 574 15.84 1.24 -7.51
C ALA A 574 17.29 1.59 -7.92
N ALA A 575 18.07 0.62 -8.40
CA ALA A 575 19.41 0.89 -8.94
C ALA A 575 19.34 1.74 -10.21
N GLU A 576 18.43 1.40 -11.12
CA GLU A 576 18.23 2.13 -12.36
C GLU A 576 17.77 3.58 -12.12
N LEU A 577 16.83 3.79 -11.18
CA LEU A 577 16.34 5.12 -10.85
C LEU A 577 17.41 6.00 -10.19
N ARG A 578 18.37 5.42 -9.45
CA ARG A 578 19.52 6.18 -8.94
C ARG A 578 20.38 6.73 -10.08
N ASP A 579 20.60 5.94 -11.12
CA ASP A 579 21.38 6.36 -12.30
C ASP A 579 20.61 7.39 -13.14
N ALA A 580 19.27 7.26 -13.22
CA ALA A 580 18.40 8.19 -13.95
C ALA A 580 18.07 9.49 -13.18
N ARG A 581 18.41 9.55 -11.87
CA ARG A 581 18.02 10.65 -10.97
C ARG A 581 18.49 12.01 -11.49
N ASP A 582 19.75 12.12 -11.90
CA ASP A 582 20.32 13.40 -12.35
C ASP A 582 19.66 13.93 -13.63
N VAL A 583 19.09 13.04 -14.44
CA VAL A 583 18.37 13.41 -15.67
C VAL A 583 16.96 13.90 -15.34
N LEU A 584 16.24 13.16 -14.49
CA LEU A 584 14.82 13.38 -14.20
C LEU A 584 14.56 14.38 -13.06
N ALA A 585 15.53 14.60 -12.16
CA ALA A 585 15.35 15.46 -11.00
C ALA A 585 14.97 16.89 -11.41
N GLY A 586 13.92 17.42 -10.78
CA GLY A 586 13.40 18.76 -11.07
C GLY A 586 12.75 18.91 -12.46
N ALA A 587 12.53 17.81 -13.20
CA ALA A 587 11.74 17.83 -14.41
C ALA A 587 10.24 17.82 -14.07
N THR A 588 9.49 18.69 -14.73
CA THR A 588 8.03 18.78 -14.61
C THR A 588 7.37 18.57 -15.97
N VAL A 589 6.14 18.07 -15.99
CA VAL A 589 5.39 17.93 -17.25
C VAL A 589 5.26 19.27 -17.96
N ALA A 590 5.62 19.31 -19.24
CA ALA A 590 5.45 20.46 -20.11
C ALA A 590 4.00 20.49 -20.65
N GLY A 591 3.06 20.88 -19.78
CA GLY A 591 1.63 20.92 -20.10
C GLY A 591 1.21 22.19 -20.83
N ASP A 592 1.05 22.11 -22.15
CA ASP A 592 0.53 23.20 -23.00
C ASP A 592 -0.97 23.05 -23.33
N ALA A 593 -1.55 21.89 -23.00
CA ALA A 593 -2.99 21.63 -23.06
C ALA A 593 -3.55 21.30 -21.67
N ALA A 594 -4.83 21.59 -21.44
CA ALA A 594 -5.50 21.27 -20.19
C ALA A 594 -6.88 20.65 -20.38
N ILE A 595 -7.30 19.84 -19.40
CA ILE A 595 -8.67 19.34 -19.25
C ILE A 595 -9.26 19.88 -17.96
N VAL A 596 -10.45 20.48 -18.03
CA VAL A 596 -11.17 20.97 -16.86
C VAL A 596 -11.87 19.81 -16.14
N HIS A 597 -11.59 19.67 -14.84
CA HIS A 597 -12.20 18.70 -13.94
C HIS A 597 -12.94 19.40 -12.80
N ASP A 598 -14.28 19.39 -12.88
CA ASP A 598 -15.21 19.95 -11.90
C ASP A 598 -15.96 18.88 -11.09
N TYR A 599 -15.82 18.90 -9.77
CA TYR A 599 -16.49 17.96 -8.87
C TYR A 599 -17.99 18.20 -8.76
N ASP A 600 -18.46 19.45 -8.88
CA ASP A 600 -19.90 19.75 -8.86
C ASP A 600 -20.63 19.11 -10.06
N SER A 601 -20.07 19.28 -11.26
CA SER A 601 -20.57 18.65 -12.49
C SER A 601 -20.56 17.13 -12.37
N ARG A 602 -19.49 16.55 -11.80
CA ARG A 602 -19.41 15.12 -11.52
C ARG A 602 -20.50 14.67 -10.55
N PHE A 603 -20.66 15.33 -9.42
CA PHE A 603 -21.66 14.97 -8.41
C PHE A 603 -23.08 15.12 -8.95
N ALA A 604 -23.37 16.18 -9.69
CA ALA A 604 -24.66 16.41 -10.31
C ALA A 604 -25.01 15.34 -11.36
N LEU A 605 -24.06 14.98 -12.24
CA LEU A 605 -24.24 13.91 -13.22
C LEU A 605 -24.32 12.51 -12.59
N GLN A 606 -23.67 12.28 -11.44
CA GLN A 606 -23.82 11.01 -10.71
C GLN A 606 -25.14 10.93 -9.94
N ALA A 607 -25.64 12.05 -9.41
CA ALA A 607 -26.93 12.12 -8.75
C ALA A 607 -28.08 11.93 -9.75
N GLN A 608 -27.94 12.47 -10.96
CA GLN A 608 -28.89 12.31 -12.06
C GLN A 608 -28.18 11.95 -13.37
N PRO A 609 -27.79 10.67 -13.55
CA PRO A 609 -27.12 10.24 -14.78
C PRO A 609 -28.07 10.31 -15.97
N THR A 610 -27.63 10.92 -17.06
CA THR A 610 -28.41 11.14 -18.29
C THR A 610 -28.30 9.94 -19.23
N ASN A 611 -27.13 9.72 -19.82
CA ASN A 611 -26.82 8.63 -20.74
C ASN A 611 -25.43 8.04 -20.39
N PRO A 612 -25.25 6.71 -20.42
CA PRO A 612 -23.94 6.08 -20.17
C PRO A 612 -22.78 6.63 -21.02
N SER A 613 -23.03 7.03 -22.28
CA SER A 613 -22.03 7.64 -23.16
C SER A 613 -21.52 9.00 -22.66
N LEU A 614 -22.28 9.66 -21.78
CA LEU A 614 -21.92 10.91 -21.10
C LEU A 614 -21.59 10.69 -19.62
N GLY A 615 -21.26 9.46 -19.22
CA GLY A 615 -20.75 9.19 -17.87
C GLY A 615 -19.48 10.02 -17.62
N TYR A 616 -19.47 10.79 -16.53
CA TYR A 616 -18.45 11.80 -16.28
C TYR A 616 -17.01 11.28 -16.44
N GLU A 617 -16.70 10.15 -15.78
CA GLU A 617 -15.38 9.54 -15.82
C GLU A 617 -14.99 9.05 -17.23
N GLU A 618 -15.90 8.41 -17.94
CA GLU A 618 -15.63 7.87 -19.28
C GLU A 618 -15.46 9.00 -20.30
N THR A 619 -16.25 10.07 -20.21
CA THR A 619 -16.09 11.23 -21.09
C THR A 619 -14.71 11.86 -20.90
N ILE A 620 -14.33 12.22 -19.66
CA ILE A 620 -13.00 12.77 -19.39
C ILE A 620 -11.89 11.82 -19.87
N GLN A 621 -12.04 10.50 -19.65
CA GLN A 621 -11.09 9.49 -20.11
C GLN A 621 -10.90 9.46 -21.63
N ARG A 622 -12.00 9.54 -22.41
CA ARG A 622 -11.95 9.56 -23.89
C ARG A 622 -11.27 10.82 -24.41
N HIS A 623 -11.62 11.98 -23.84
CA HIS A 623 -11.01 13.26 -24.19
C HIS A 623 -9.51 13.31 -23.85
N TYR A 624 -9.13 12.80 -22.67
CA TYR A 624 -7.72 12.66 -22.27
C TYR A 624 -6.95 11.73 -23.21
N GLU A 625 -7.50 10.56 -23.52
CA GLU A 625 -6.84 9.61 -24.44
C GLU A 625 -6.69 10.20 -25.86
N GLY A 626 -7.66 10.99 -26.31
CA GLY A 626 -7.60 11.71 -27.59
C GLY A 626 -6.41 12.67 -27.68
N LEU A 627 -6.14 13.43 -26.61
CA LEU A 627 -4.98 14.32 -26.52
C LEU A 627 -3.67 13.55 -26.31
N ALA A 628 -3.66 12.54 -25.45
CA ALA A 628 -2.45 11.79 -25.09
C ALA A 628 -1.86 11.03 -26.28
N ARG A 629 -2.72 10.52 -27.18
CA ARG A 629 -2.30 9.85 -28.44
C ARG A 629 -1.60 10.79 -29.44
N LEU A 630 -1.63 12.10 -29.20
CA LEU A 630 -0.98 13.12 -30.03
C LEU A 630 0.37 13.59 -29.46
N GLY A 631 0.85 12.93 -28.38
CA GLY A 631 2.12 13.26 -27.73
C GLY A 631 2.13 14.60 -26.99
N LEU A 632 0.95 15.17 -26.70
CA LEU A 632 0.81 16.45 -26.00
C LEU A 632 1.01 16.28 -24.49
N GLY A 633 1.63 17.26 -23.86
CA GLY A 633 1.63 17.39 -22.40
C GLY A 633 0.28 17.95 -21.93
N ILE A 634 -0.36 17.25 -20.99
CA ILE A 634 -1.71 17.55 -20.52
C ILE A 634 -1.66 17.84 -19.03
N ASP A 635 -2.36 18.88 -18.60
CA ASP A 635 -2.74 19.06 -17.19
C ASP A 635 -4.24 18.85 -17.00
N VAL A 636 -4.64 18.37 -15.83
CA VAL A 636 -6.05 18.29 -15.43
C VAL A 636 -6.29 19.31 -14.34
N VAL A 637 -7.14 20.30 -14.57
CA VAL A 637 -7.22 21.50 -13.71
C VAL A 637 -8.63 21.77 -13.22
N SER A 638 -8.77 22.51 -12.12
CA SER A 638 -10.08 22.98 -11.68
C SER A 638 -10.65 24.03 -12.65
N PRO A 639 -11.97 24.25 -12.67
CA PRO A 639 -12.59 25.34 -13.45
C PRO A 639 -12.15 26.75 -13.02
N THR A 640 -11.55 26.87 -11.82
CA THR A 640 -11.09 28.13 -11.25
C THR A 640 -9.58 28.35 -11.41
N ALA A 641 -8.86 27.39 -11.99
CA ALA A 641 -7.43 27.48 -12.23
C ALA A 641 -7.08 28.61 -13.20
N ASP A 642 -5.84 29.09 -13.12
CA ASP A 642 -5.28 29.99 -14.12
C ASP A 642 -5.01 29.24 -15.43
N LEU A 643 -5.69 29.66 -16.49
CA LEU A 643 -5.64 29.04 -17.81
C LEU A 643 -4.68 29.74 -18.78
N SER A 644 -4.09 30.88 -18.39
CA SER A 644 -3.33 31.76 -19.30
C SER A 644 -2.10 31.12 -19.95
N ARG A 645 -1.56 30.06 -19.34
CA ARG A 645 -0.39 29.34 -19.87
C ARG A 645 -0.73 28.31 -20.95
N TYR A 646 -1.98 27.88 -21.04
CA TYR A 646 -2.37 26.84 -21.98
C TYR A 646 -2.70 27.44 -23.34
N ARG A 647 -2.56 26.64 -24.40
CA ARG A 647 -3.01 27.01 -25.75
C ARG A 647 -4.33 26.34 -26.12
N LEU A 648 -4.58 25.16 -25.53
CA LEU A 648 -5.78 24.36 -25.74
C LEU A 648 -6.38 23.96 -24.39
N VAL A 649 -7.63 24.29 -24.14
CA VAL A 649 -8.38 23.87 -22.96
C VAL A 649 -9.61 23.10 -23.38
N VAL A 650 -9.80 21.92 -22.81
CA VAL A 650 -10.99 21.08 -23.04
C VAL A 650 -11.80 21.03 -21.75
N ALA A 651 -13.08 21.39 -21.83
CA ALA A 651 -14.00 21.35 -20.69
C ALA A 651 -15.17 20.42 -21.00
N PRO A 652 -14.95 19.10 -21.06
CA PRO A 652 -16.01 18.18 -21.40
C PRO A 652 -16.90 17.96 -20.16
N ASN A 653 -18.22 17.80 -20.37
CA ASN A 653 -19.20 17.64 -19.28
C ASN A 653 -19.11 18.73 -18.19
N LEU A 654 -18.81 19.98 -18.55
CA LEU A 654 -18.90 21.13 -17.65
C LEU A 654 -20.38 21.51 -17.42
N TYR A 655 -21.06 20.64 -16.67
CA TYR A 655 -22.51 20.59 -16.52
C TYR A 655 -23.08 21.68 -15.61
N VAL A 656 -22.34 21.98 -14.54
CA VAL A 656 -22.67 23.00 -13.54
C VAL A 656 -21.74 24.20 -13.76
N VAL A 657 -22.33 25.35 -14.08
CA VAL A 657 -21.58 26.57 -14.42
C VAL A 657 -22.13 27.77 -13.63
N ASP A 658 -21.24 28.72 -13.35
CA ASP A 658 -21.59 30.05 -12.87
C ASP A 658 -20.86 31.12 -13.71
N GLU A 659 -21.22 32.38 -13.47
CA GLU A 659 -20.60 33.53 -14.15
C GLU A 659 -19.08 33.59 -13.95
N GLY A 660 -18.58 33.18 -12.78
CA GLY A 660 -17.15 33.22 -12.48
C GLY A 660 -16.33 32.23 -13.30
N VAL A 661 -16.85 31.02 -13.54
CA VAL A 661 -16.24 30.03 -14.43
C VAL A 661 -16.37 30.46 -15.89
N ALA A 662 -17.56 30.92 -16.29
CA ALA A 662 -17.79 31.40 -17.65
C ALA A 662 -16.84 32.55 -18.03
N GLU A 663 -16.67 33.52 -17.12
CA GLU A 663 -15.78 34.65 -17.30
C GLU A 663 -14.31 34.24 -17.47
N ARG A 664 -13.83 33.25 -16.72
CA ARG A 664 -12.44 32.75 -16.88
C ARG A 664 -12.24 32.08 -18.23
N LEU A 665 -13.20 31.27 -18.67
CA LEU A 665 -13.17 30.64 -19.97
C LEU A 665 -13.23 31.68 -21.10
N ARG A 666 -14.06 32.71 -20.95
CA ARG A 666 -14.13 33.85 -21.88
C ARG A 666 -12.78 34.57 -21.97
N LEU A 667 -12.18 34.94 -20.84
CA LEU A 667 -10.88 35.60 -20.81
C LEU A 667 -9.77 34.73 -21.43
N PHE A 668 -9.78 33.42 -21.20
CA PHE A 668 -8.83 32.50 -21.84
C PHE A 668 -8.93 32.54 -23.36
N VAL A 669 -10.16 32.47 -23.90
CA VAL A 669 -10.40 32.52 -25.35
C VAL A 669 -10.03 33.89 -25.93
N GLU A 670 -10.44 34.99 -25.28
CA GLU A 670 -10.14 36.34 -25.75
C GLU A 670 -8.64 36.61 -25.90
N HIS A 671 -7.82 36.03 -25.02
CA HIS A 671 -6.36 36.14 -25.04
C HIS A 671 -5.67 35.15 -25.99
N GLY A 672 -6.40 34.47 -26.87
CA GLY A 672 -5.83 33.60 -27.91
C GLY A 672 -5.96 32.11 -27.66
N GLY A 673 -6.60 31.71 -26.55
CA GLY A 673 -6.85 30.31 -26.22
C GLY A 673 -7.83 29.62 -27.17
N THR A 674 -7.63 28.32 -27.40
CA THR A 674 -8.64 27.46 -28.04
C THR A 674 -9.38 26.68 -26.95
N LEU A 675 -10.68 26.95 -26.79
CA LEU A 675 -11.55 26.25 -25.85
C LEU A 675 -12.40 25.20 -26.58
N VAL A 676 -12.50 24.00 -26.02
CA VAL A 676 -13.41 22.94 -26.50
C VAL A 676 -14.46 22.63 -25.45
N LEU A 677 -15.72 22.87 -25.80
CA LEU A 677 -16.91 22.48 -25.04
C LEU A 677 -17.51 21.22 -25.68
N ALA A 678 -18.13 20.39 -24.84
CA ALA A 678 -18.77 19.14 -25.23
C ALA A 678 -20.25 19.18 -24.82
N PRO A 679 -21.06 18.15 -25.17
CA PRO A 679 -22.49 18.14 -24.88
C PRO A 679 -22.77 18.38 -23.40
N ARG A 680 -23.95 18.92 -23.11
CA ARG A 680 -24.40 19.25 -21.74
C ARG A 680 -23.54 20.29 -21.03
N ALA A 681 -22.70 21.07 -21.73
CA ALA A 681 -22.05 22.22 -21.11
C ALA A 681 -23.08 23.27 -20.67
N GLY A 682 -22.89 23.87 -19.48
CA GLY A 682 -23.72 25.00 -19.01
C GLY A 682 -25.21 24.72 -18.89
N VAL A 683 -25.62 23.51 -18.50
CA VAL A 683 -27.06 23.18 -18.38
C VAL A 683 -27.65 23.63 -17.05
N LYS A 684 -26.83 23.66 -15.99
CA LYS A 684 -27.30 23.92 -14.62
C LYS A 684 -26.45 24.95 -13.91
N ASP A 685 -27.09 25.70 -13.00
CA ASP A 685 -26.39 26.59 -12.09
C ASP A 685 -25.78 25.84 -10.88
N ARG A 686 -25.11 26.59 -10.01
CA ARG A 686 -24.52 26.05 -8.76
C ARG A 686 -25.56 25.53 -7.75
N CYS A 687 -26.84 25.81 -7.92
CA CYS A 687 -27.95 25.24 -7.16
C CYS A 687 -28.55 24.00 -7.84
N ASN A 688 -27.95 23.51 -8.93
CA ASN A 688 -28.41 22.37 -9.72
C ASN A 688 -29.76 22.62 -10.42
N ILE A 689 -30.12 23.90 -10.65
CA ILE A 689 -31.32 24.35 -11.34
C ILE A 689 -31.01 24.59 -12.82
N VAL A 690 -31.95 24.22 -13.69
CA VAL A 690 -31.89 24.56 -15.12
C VAL A 690 -32.43 25.98 -15.27
N PRO A 691 -31.62 26.93 -15.76
CA PRO A 691 -32.08 28.30 -15.98
C PRO A 691 -33.18 28.36 -17.05
N GLU A 692 -33.99 29.43 -17.02
CA GLU A 692 -34.99 29.72 -18.07
C GLU A 692 -34.33 30.29 -19.35
N ARG A 693 -33.25 29.65 -19.81
CA ARG A 693 -32.49 29.98 -21.01
C ARG A 693 -32.01 28.69 -21.70
N PRO A 694 -31.93 28.65 -23.03
CA PRO A 694 -31.41 27.48 -23.73
C PRO A 694 -29.91 27.28 -23.43
N PRO A 695 -29.42 26.03 -23.33
CA PRO A 695 -28.00 25.76 -23.13
C PRO A 695 -27.16 26.09 -24.38
N PRO A 696 -25.83 26.27 -24.25
CA PRO A 696 -25.04 26.17 -23.01
C PRO A 696 -25.07 27.48 -22.20
N VAL A 697 -25.88 27.55 -21.15
CA VAL A 697 -26.14 28.78 -20.40
C VAL A 697 -24.83 29.34 -19.84
N TRP A 698 -24.71 30.69 -19.80
CA TRP A 698 -23.50 31.45 -19.44
C TRP A 698 -22.34 31.31 -20.43
N LEU A 699 -22.33 30.26 -21.25
CA LEU A 699 -21.31 29.98 -22.26
C LEU A 699 -21.84 30.18 -23.68
N ASP A 700 -23.10 30.58 -23.83
CA ASP A 700 -23.83 30.68 -25.09
C ASP A 700 -23.22 31.74 -26.01
N GLU A 701 -22.96 32.94 -25.49
CA GLU A 701 -22.26 34.00 -26.23
C GLU A 701 -20.82 33.59 -26.58
N LEU A 702 -20.12 32.91 -25.67
CA LEU A 702 -18.75 32.45 -25.89
C LEU A 702 -18.68 31.37 -26.97
N ALA A 703 -19.52 30.34 -26.86
CA ALA A 703 -19.61 29.22 -27.78
C ALA A 703 -20.21 29.63 -29.14
N GLY A 704 -21.01 30.70 -29.16
CA GLY A 704 -21.68 31.20 -30.36
C GLY A 704 -22.72 30.22 -30.91
N VAL A 705 -23.31 29.38 -30.05
CA VAL A 705 -24.32 28.37 -30.42
C VAL A 705 -25.44 28.31 -29.38
N GLU A 706 -26.59 27.82 -29.82
CA GLU A 706 -27.72 27.46 -28.98
C GLU A 706 -28.04 25.98 -29.20
N VAL A 707 -28.21 25.21 -28.13
CA VAL A 707 -28.65 23.81 -28.20
C VAL A 707 -30.18 23.79 -28.19
N VAL A 708 -30.78 23.36 -29.31
CA VAL A 708 -32.24 23.41 -29.51
C VAL A 708 -32.92 22.06 -29.29
N ASP A 709 -32.21 20.95 -29.51
CA ASP A 709 -32.72 19.60 -29.28
C ASP A 709 -31.57 18.61 -29.03
N PHE A 710 -31.88 17.37 -28.65
CA PHE A 710 -30.90 16.30 -28.51
C PHE A 710 -31.49 14.92 -28.81
N ALA A 711 -30.63 14.02 -29.27
CA ALA A 711 -30.91 12.61 -29.44
C ALA A 711 -30.10 11.78 -28.43
N SER A 712 -30.72 10.77 -27.86
CA SER A 712 -30.13 9.87 -26.87
C SER A 712 -30.52 8.43 -27.15
N SER A 713 -29.53 7.53 -27.17
CA SER A 713 -29.72 6.10 -27.39
C SER A 713 -28.97 5.29 -26.34
N LEU A 714 -29.66 4.32 -25.74
CA LEU A 714 -29.08 3.33 -24.83
C LEU A 714 -28.64 2.04 -25.53
N THR A 715 -28.92 1.89 -26.83
CA THR A 715 -28.66 0.67 -27.62
C THR A 715 -27.50 0.83 -28.61
N GLY A 716 -26.59 1.79 -28.36
CA GLY A 716 -25.39 1.99 -29.20
C GLY A 716 -25.64 2.60 -30.57
N ALA A 717 -26.76 3.35 -30.77
CA ALA A 717 -26.93 4.13 -31.98
C ALA A 717 -25.81 5.17 -32.13
N THR A 718 -25.49 5.48 -33.39
CA THR A 718 -24.43 6.41 -33.76
C THR A 718 -24.96 7.46 -34.72
N ALA A 719 -24.34 8.64 -34.72
CA ALA A 719 -24.58 9.70 -35.70
C ALA A 719 -23.26 10.06 -36.37
N ARG A 720 -23.21 10.02 -37.70
CA ARG A 720 -22.03 10.39 -38.47
C ARG A 720 -22.04 11.86 -38.83
N PHE A 721 -20.87 12.44 -38.95
CA PHE A 721 -20.70 13.79 -39.45
C PHE A 721 -19.52 13.87 -40.42
N THR A 722 -19.65 14.77 -41.40
CA THR A 722 -18.58 15.12 -42.33
C THR A 722 -17.97 16.46 -41.92
N GLY A 723 -16.64 16.56 -41.95
CA GLY A 723 -15.93 17.81 -41.71
C GLY A 723 -16.05 18.79 -42.89
N VAL A 724 -16.12 20.08 -42.58
CA VAL A 724 -16.15 21.18 -43.57
C VAL A 724 -14.74 21.74 -43.75
N ASP A 725 -14.37 22.20 -44.96
CA ASP A 725 -13.08 22.85 -45.25
C ASP A 725 -11.84 22.04 -44.81
N GLY A 726 -11.89 20.72 -45.00
CA GLY A 726 -10.77 19.82 -44.67
C GLY A 726 -10.67 19.45 -43.18
N ARG A 727 -11.69 19.78 -42.38
CA ARG A 727 -11.87 19.24 -41.03
C ARG A 727 -12.13 17.73 -41.06
N PRO A 728 -11.83 17.00 -39.97
CA PRO A 728 -12.00 15.56 -39.95
C PRO A 728 -13.48 15.16 -39.88
N ASP A 729 -13.80 14.05 -40.51
CA ASP A 729 -15.07 13.32 -40.33
C ASP A 729 -15.03 12.55 -39.00
N GLY A 730 -16.20 12.09 -38.54
CA GLY A 730 -16.26 11.31 -37.32
C GLY A 730 -17.64 10.78 -36.98
N VAL A 731 -17.74 10.26 -35.77
CA VAL A 731 -18.96 9.63 -35.26
C VAL A 731 -19.20 9.97 -33.80
N PHE A 732 -20.45 10.23 -33.46
CA PHE A 732 -20.92 10.32 -32.08
C PHE A 732 -21.69 9.05 -31.69
N GLU A 733 -21.54 8.61 -30.44
CA GLU A 733 -22.14 7.37 -29.93
C GLU A 733 -23.08 7.65 -28.75
N GLY A 734 -24.34 7.24 -28.87
CA GLY A 734 -25.33 7.26 -27.79
C GLY A 734 -25.87 8.63 -27.38
N TRP A 735 -25.16 9.73 -27.62
CA TRP A 735 -25.69 11.08 -27.39
C TRP A 735 -25.16 12.10 -28.42
N TRP A 736 -26.05 12.90 -28.97
CA TRP A 736 -25.72 14.05 -29.81
C TRP A 736 -26.82 15.12 -29.76
N GLU A 737 -26.47 16.37 -30.01
CA GLU A 737 -27.29 17.57 -29.83
C GLU A 737 -27.49 18.27 -31.17
N GLN A 738 -28.69 18.83 -31.39
CA GLN A 738 -28.93 19.76 -32.48
C GLN A 738 -28.53 21.16 -32.01
N ILE A 739 -27.58 21.78 -32.71
CA ILE A 739 -27.11 23.13 -32.41
C ILE A 739 -27.47 24.12 -33.51
N GLU A 740 -27.93 25.30 -33.12
CA GLU A 740 -28.12 26.46 -33.98
C GLU A 740 -26.99 27.47 -33.77
N PRO A 741 -26.23 27.84 -34.81
CA PRO A 741 -25.21 28.86 -34.68
C PRO A 741 -25.82 30.25 -34.40
N ARG A 742 -25.28 30.91 -33.38
CA ARG A 742 -25.55 32.29 -32.96
C ARG A 742 -24.29 33.17 -33.08
N GLY A 743 -23.52 32.94 -34.15
CA GLY A 743 -22.23 33.61 -34.40
C GLY A 743 -21.09 32.63 -34.70
N ALA A 744 -21.23 31.38 -34.26
CA ALA A 744 -20.32 30.31 -34.66
C ALA A 744 -20.48 29.94 -36.15
N VAL A 745 -19.44 29.31 -36.70
CA VAL A 745 -19.43 28.72 -38.04
C VAL A 745 -19.36 27.19 -37.89
N ALA A 746 -20.20 26.47 -38.64
CA ALA A 746 -20.17 25.02 -38.66
C ALA A 746 -18.84 24.51 -39.25
N THR A 747 -18.12 23.68 -38.50
CA THR A 747 -16.89 23.00 -38.93
C THR A 747 -17.11 21.53 -39.24
N ALA A 748 -18.27 20.98 -38.87
CA ALA A 748 -18.76 19.68 -39.30
C ALA A 748 -20.29 19.67 -39.33
N VAL A 749 -20.88 18.84 -40.19
CA VAL A 749 -22.33 18.69 -40.36
C VAL A 749 -22.75 17.23 -40.29
N TYR A 750 -23.91 16.96 -39.69
CA TYR A 750 -24.46 15.60 -39.63
C TYR A 750 -24.77 15.06 -41.04
N GLU A 751 -24.39 13.81 -41.29
CA GLU A 751 -24.62 13.14 -42.58
C GLU A 751 -26.05 12.62 -42.70
N ASP A 752 -26.58 12.06 -41.60
CA ASP A 752 -27.83 11.33 -41.57
C ASP A 752 -28.56 11.48 -40.21
N GLY A 753 -29.74 10.85 -40.10
CA GLY A 753 -30.57 10.87 -38.90
C GLY A 753 -31.44 12.12 -38.75
N ASP A 754 -31.99 12.31 -37.55
CA ASP A 754 -32.96 13.37 -37.25
C ASP A 754 -32.37 14.80 -37.37
N PHE A 755 -31.04 14.93 -37.31
CA PHE A 755 -30.32 16.21 -37.39
C PHE A 755 -29.49 16.36 -38.67
N ALA A 756 -29.74 15.53 -39.70
CA ALA A 756 -29.02 15.59 -40.97
C ALA A 756 -28.92 17.02 -41.53
N GLU A 757 -27.77 17.36 -42.12
CA GLU A 757 -27.44 18.68 -42.68
C GLU A 757 -27.35 19.83 -41.66
N THR A 758 -27.58 19.58 -40.37
CA THR A 758 -27.35 20.58 -39.30
C THR A 758 -25.92 20.48 -38.74
N PRO A 759 -25.42 21.53 -38.07
CA PRO A 759 -24.05 21.51 -37.53
C PRO A 759 -23.86 20.45 -36.44
N ALA A 760 -22.80 19.65 -36.57
CA ALA A 760 -22.37 18.66 -35.57
C ALA A 760 -21.21 19.18 -34.71
N ILE A 761 -20.38 20.06 -35.27
CA ILE A 761 -19.33 20.80 -34.58
C ILE A 761 -19.35 22.23 -35.12
N ALA A 762 -19.26 23.22 -34.24
CA ALA A 762 -19.18 24.62 -34.62
C ALA A 762 -18.06 25.35 -33.86
N ALA A 763 -17.48 26.37 -34.48
CA ALA A 763 -16.42 27.18 -33.92
C ALA A 763 -16.76 28.68 -33.97
N HIS A 764 -16.55 29.38 -32.87
CA HIS A 764 -16.78 30.81 -32.73
C HIS A 764 -15.46 31.53 -32.43
N ALA A 765 -15.09 32.48 -33.28
CA ALA A 765 -13.91 33.31 -33.07
C ALA A 765 -14.25 34.43 -32.07
N VAL A 766 -13.51 34.50 -30.97
CA VAL A 766 -13.74 35.47 -29.90
C VAL A 766 -12.39 36.07 -29.49
N GLY A 767 -12.25 37.39 -29.61
CA GLY A 767 -10.96 38.07 -29.41
C GLY A 767 -9.87 37.52 -30.33
N ALA A 768 -8.74 37.11 -29.75
CA ALA A 768 -7.63 36.50 -30.49
C ALA A 768 -7.74 34.97 -30.61
N GLY A 769 -8.69 34.33 -29.92
CA GLY A 769 -8.83 32.88 -29.85
C GLY A 769 -10.15 32.37 -30.42
N ARG A 770 -10.55 31.17 -30.00
CA ARG A 770 -11.81 30.56 -30.42
C ARG A 770 -12.41 29.61 -29.39
N ALA A 771 -13.73 29.50 -29.40
CA ALA A 771 -14.47 28.44 -28.72
C ALA A 771 -15.01 27.44 -29.75
N VAL A 772 -14.90 26.14 -29.47
CA VAL A 772 -15.38 25.04 -30.32
C VAL A 772 -16.39 24.23 -29.52
N TYR A 773 -17.60 24.07 -30.06
CA TYR A 773 -18.65 23.25 -29.47
C TYR A 773 -18.77 21.92 -30.22
N VAL A 774 -18.52 20.81 -29.53
CA VAL A 774 -18.68 19.44 -30.06
C VAL A 774 -20.04 18.93 -29.62
N ALA A 775 -20.98 18.76 -30.55
CA ALA A 775 -22.38 18.50 -30.21
C ALA A 775 -22.68 17.04 -29.87
N GLY A 776 -21.71 16.12 -29.82
CA GLY A 776 -21.97 14.74 -29.41
C GLY A 776 -20.82 14.03 -28.71
N ALA A 777 -21.12 12.83 -28.20
CA ALA A 777 -20.15 11.99 -27.50
C ALA A 777 -19.25 11.25 -28.49
N GLY A 778 -18.09 11.84 -28.81
CA GLY A 778 -17.11 11.26 -29.72
C GLY A 778 -16.42 10.02 -29.15
N ASP A 779 -16.10 9.07 -30.04
CA ASP A 779 -15.17 7.98 -29.73
C ASP A 779 -13.71 8.45 -29.77
N VAL A 780 -12.77 7.63 -29.29
CA VAL A 780 -11.35 8.01 -29.22
C VAL A 780 -10.78 8.35 -30.60
N PRO A 781 -11.00 7.57 -31.68
CA PRO A 781 -10.56 7.94 -33.03
C PRO A 781 -11.07 9.31 -33.49
N THR A 782 -12.36 9.60 -33.28
CA THR A 782 -12.96 10.90 -33.62
C THR A 782 -12.28 12.04 -32.84
N LEU A 783 -12.06 11.84 -31.53
CA LEU A 783 -11.41 12.84 -30.69
C LEU A 783 -9.93 13.05 -31.05
N VAL A 784 -9.19 12.00 -31.42
CA VAL A 784 -7.81 12.12 -31.93
C VAL A 784 -7.75 12.96 -33.20
N ALA A 785 -8.65 12.70 -34.15
CA ALA A 785 -8.69 13.44 -35.41
C ALA A 785 -9.03 14.92 -35.18
N LEU A 786 -10.04 15.19 -34.34
CA LEU A 786 -10.44 16.54 -33.94
C LEU A 786 -9.29 17.27 -33.25
N TYR A 787 -8.69 16.67 -32.22
CA TYR A 787 -7.65 17.32 -31.44
C TYR A 787 -6.37 17.55 -32.20
N ARG A 788 -6.04 16.71 -33.19
CA ARG A 788 -4.89 16.97 -34.08
C ARG A 788 -5.06 18.30 -34.81
N SER A 789 -6.24 18.52 -35.39
CA SER A 789 -6.56 19.74 -36.11
C SER A 789 -6.54 20.95 -35.18
N LEU A 790 -7.19 20.85 -34.00
CA LEU A 790 -7.28 21.95 -33.05
C LEU A 790 -5.93 22.28 -32.39
N ALA A 791 -5.13 21.27 -32.05
CA ALA A 791 -3.81 21.47 -31.45
C ALA A 791 -2.85 22.16 -32.43
N ALA A 792 -2.84 21.74 -33.70
CA ALA A 792 -2.04 22.39 -34.73
C ALA A 792 -2.43 23.87 -34.93
N GLU A 793 -3.74 24.17 -34.90
CA GLU A 793 -4.24 25.55 -34.99
C GLU A 793 -3.93 26.41 -33.76
N ALA A 794 -3.87 25.77 -32.58
CA ALA A 794 -3.40 26.40 -31.35
C ALA A 794 -1.86 26.57 -31.32
N GLY A 795 -1.16 26.21 -32.39
CA GLY A 795 0.30 26.29 -32.49
C GLY A 795 1.04 25.29 -31.62
N LEU A 796 0.40 24.17 -31.29
CA LEU A 796 1.04 22.99 -30.69
C LEU A 796 1.57 22.09 -31.82
N GLU A 797 2.50 21.19 -31.48
CA GLU A 797 3.11 20.25 -32.43
C GLU A 797 2.61 18.81 -32.16
N PRO A 798 1.35 18.48 -32.50
CA PRO A 798 0.84 17.11 -32.32
C PRO A 798 1.52 16.15 -33.30
N PHE A 799 1.78 14.93 -32.87
CA PHE A 799 2.31 13.86 -33.73
C PHE A 799 1.72 12.50 -33.37
N ASP A 800 1.74 11.57 -34.32
CA ASP A 800 1.18 10.23 -34.13
C ASP A 800 2.06 9.35 -33.25
N LEU A 801 1.43 8.72 -32.27
CA LEU A 801 2.05 7.65 -31.50
C LEU A 801 1.55 6.28 -31.97
N PRO A 802 2.43 5.27 -32.04
CA PRO A 802 2.01 3.89 -32.22
C PRO A 802 1.03 3.45 -31.11
N GLU A 803 0.12 2.53 -31.44
CA GLU A 803 -0.81 2.00 -30.45
C GLU A 803 -0.07 1.36 -29.25
N GLY A 804 -0.47 1.77 -28.05
CA GLY A 804 0.10 1.34 -26.79
C GLY A 804 1.40 2.05 -26.41
N VAL A 805 1.82 3.09 -27.15
CA VAL A 805 2.94 3.95 -26.77
C VAL A 805 2.42 5.26 -26.19
N GLU A 806 3.01 5.66 -25.08
CA GLU A 806 2.80 6.95 -24.42
C GLU A 806 4.05 7.82 -24.56
N HIS A 807 3.84 9.11 -24.78
CA HIS A 807 4.89 10.13 -24.74
C HIS A 807 4.53 11.19 -23.70
N VAL A 808 5.44 11.42 -22.76
CA VAL A 808 5.29 12.47 -21.73
C VAL A 808 6.41 13.49 -21.94
N PRO A 809 6.09 14.70 -22.41
CA PRO A 809 7.07 15.77 -22.53
C PRO A 809 7.33 16.39 -21.16
N LEU A 810 8.60 16.48 -20.77
CA LEU A 810 9.04 17.13 -19.54
C LEU A 810 9.92 18.33 -19.84
N ARG A 811 10.00 19.25 -18.88
CA ARG A 811 10.90 20.38 -18.87
C ARG A 811 11.57 20.49 -17.50
N ARG A 812 12.89 20.65 -17.50
CA ARG A 812 13.69 20.89 -16.30
C ARG A 812 13.94 22.39 -16.10
N GLY A 813 14.20 22.80 -14.86
CA GLY A 813 14.40 24.21 -14.49
C GLY A 813 15.55 24.94 -15.20
N ASP A 814 16.52 24.20 -15.75
CA ASP A 814 17.63 24.71 -16.57
C ASP A 814 17.25 24.91 -18.06
N GLY A 815 15.99 24.63 -18.42
CA GLY A 815 15.48 24.79 -19.78
C GLY A 815 15.61 23.54 -20.66
N VAL A 816 16.20 22.45 -20.16
CA VAL A 816 16.31 21.20 -20.91
C VAL A 816 14.91 20.58 -21.08
N ARG A 817 14.60 20.16 -22.31
CA ARG A 817 13.37 19.42 -22.65
C ARG A 817 13.69 17.93 -22.68
N LEU A 818 12.84 17.12 -22.07
CA LEU A 818 12.95 15.66 -22.05
C LEU A 818 11.71 15.03 -22.69
N SER A 819 11.89 13.89 -23.33
CA SER A 819 10.80 13.03 -23.80
C SER A 819 10.90 11.69 -23.08
N VAL A 820 9.89 11.35 -22.28
CA VAL A 820 9.74 10.00 -21.73
C VAL A 820 8.80 9.21 -22.63
N LEU A 821 9.29 8.09 -23.15
CA LEU A 821 8.51 7.16 -23.97
C LEU A 821 8.25 5.88 -23.19
N LEU A 822 6.99 5.45 -23.14
CA LEU A 822 6.57 4.25 -22.42
C LEU A 822 5.80 3.31 -23.36
N ASN A 823 6.27 2.08 -23.54
CA ASN A 823 5.61 1.08 -24.37
C ASN A 823 4.72 0.15 -23.52
N HIS A 824 3.43 0.48 -23.41
CA HIS A 824 2.43 -0.33 -22.72
C HIS A 824 2.02 -1.60 -23.47
N ALA A 825 2.41 -1.75 -24.74
CA ALA A 825 2.12 -2.93 -25.53
C ALA A 825 2.94 -4.14 -25.06
N ASP A 826 2.41 -5.34 -25.33
CA ASP A 826 3.10 -6.59 -24.99
C ASP A 826 4.06 -7.09 -26.08
N CYS A 827 4.41 -6.22 -27.03
CA CYS A 827 5.35 -6.43 -28.11
C CYS A 827 6.24 -5.19 -28.31
N GLU A 828 7.29 -5.33 -29.11
CA GLU A 828 8.18 -4.24 -29.47
C GLU A 828 7.44 -3.16 -30.30
N ARG A 829 7.83 -1.91 -30.09
CA ARG A 829 7.29 -0.74 -30.81
C ARG A 829 8.44 0.18 -31.22
N SER A 830 8.37 0.72 -32.44
CA SER A 830 9.27 1.77 -32.90
C SER A 830 8.52 3.10 -32.88
N VAL A 831 9.16 4.15 -32.39
CA VAL A 831 8.59 5.49 -32.24
C VAL A 831 9.48 6.48 -32.96
N GLU A 832 8.89 7.30 -33.84
CA GLU A 832 9.58 8.39 -34.51
C GLU A 832 9.13 9.72 -33.89
N LEU A 833 10.01 10.33 -33.10
CA LEU A 833 9.75 11.67 -32.57
C LEU A 833 10.09 12.73 -33.63
N PRO A 834 9.32 13.83 -33.72
CA PRO A 834 9.63 14.92 -34.65
C PRO A 834 11.07 15.42 -34.45
N GLY A 835 11.87 15.38 -35.53
CA GLY A 835 13.25 15.84 -35.53
C GLY A 835 14.28 14.93 -34.82
N ALA A 836 13.94 13.68 -34.50
CA ALA A 836 14.85 12.70 -33.89
C ALA A 836 14.88 11.37 -34.67
N GLU A 837 15.90 10.55 -34.40
CA GLU A 837 15.97 9.18 -34.93
C GLU A 837 14.90 8.29 -34.28
N ALA A 838 14.50 7.23 -35.00
CA ALA A 838 13.54 6.26 -34.51
C ALA A 838 14.08 5.52 -33.27
N VAL A 839 13.24 5.42 -32.23
CA VAL A 839 13.58 4.73 -30.98
C VAL A 839 12.76 3.45 -30.87
N THR A 840 13.46 2.32 -30.81
CA THR A 840 12.85 1.00 -30.59
C THR A 840 12.71 0.71 -29.10
N LEU A 841 11.48 0.54 -28.64
CA LEU A 841 11.14 0.18 -27.28
C LEU A 841 10.78 -1.31 -27.21
N PRO A 842 11.48 -2.12 -26.41
CA PRO A 842 11.05 -3.49 -26.18
C PRO A 842 9.68 -3.51 -25.50
N ARG A 843 9.08 -4.70 -25.38
CA ARG A 843 7.86 -4.92 -24.59
C ARG A 843 8.00 -4.30 -23.18
N PHE A 844 7.09 -3.43 -22.79
CA PHE A 844 7.16 -2.70 -21.50
C PHE A 844 8.43 -1.86 -21.31
N GLY A 845 9.06 -1.48 -22.43
CA GLY A 845 10.25 -0.63 -22.46
C GLY A 845 9.95 0.81 -22.09
N VAL A 846 10.96 1.48 -21.54
CA VAL A 846 10.93 2.92 -21.22
C VAL A 846 12.22 3.54 -21.77
N ALA A 847 12.10 4.70 -22.40
CA ALA A 847 13.24 5.52 -22.79
C ALA A 847 13.06 6.95 -22.27
N VAL A 848 14.13 7.55 -21.77
CA VAL A 848 14.20 8.97 -21.41
C VAL A 848 15.21 9.62 -22.34
N LEU A 849 14.76 10.61 -23.12
CA LEU A 849 15.55 11.23 -24.18
C LEU A 849 15.67 12.72 -23.90
N GLU A 850 16.89 13.25 -23.91
CA GLU A 850 17.10 14.70 -23.92
C GLU A 850 16.86 15.24 -25.33
N ARG A 851 16.05 16.31 -25.44
CA ARG A 851 15.81 17.01 -26.70
C ARG A 851 16.74 18.22 -26.77
N VAL A 852 17.60 18.27 -27.78
CA VAL A 852 18.34 19.48 -28.13
C VAL A 852 17.34 20.46 -28.75
N PRO A 853 17.28 21.74 -28.30
CA PRO A 853 16.41 22.73 -28.94
C PRO A 853 16.69 22.77 -30.43
N SER A 854 15.65 22.69 -31.26
CA SER A 854 15.80 22.99 -32.68
C SER A 854 16.30 24.43 -32.79
N THR A 855 17.30 24.67 -33.64
CA THR A 855 17.99 25.96 -33.84
C THR A 855 17.09 27.07 -34.42
N VAL A 856 15.77 26.93 -34.33
CA VAL A 856 14.76 27.84 -34.88
C VAL A 856 14.17 28.77 -33.80
N GLU A 857 14.32 28.48 -32.50
CA GLU A 857 13.83 29.35 -31.41
C GLU A 857 14.76 30.55 -31.07
N ALA A 858 15.76 30.85 -31.91
CA ALA A 858 16.65 32.01 -31.75
C ALA A 858 16.49 33.03 -32.88
N GLN A 859 15.27 33.44 -33.21
CA GLN A 859 14.98 34.67 -33.98
C GLN A 859 13.72 35.37 -33.50
#